data_AF-A0A3M1FKC0-F1
#
_entry.id   AF-A0A3M1FKC0-F1
#
_cell.length_a   1.000
_cell.length_b   1.000
_cell.length_c   1.000
_cell.angle_alpha   90.00
_cell.angle_beta   90.00
_cell.angle_gamma   90.00
#
_symmetry.space_group_name_H-M   'P 1'
#
loop_
_entity.id
_entity.type
_entity.pdbx_description
1 polymer ?
#
loop_
_entity_poly.entity_id
_entity_poly.type
_entity_poly.pdbx_seq_one_letter_code
_entity_poly.pdbx_strand_id
1 'polypeptide(L)'
;MMNDRIRFADMEGSGHNSIPIAKGLLVSLVVLVFFPIRIADLPSQNLFVIIAGILWFLFMLWKEKSFSLSVGFLPFGIMGIYLLGYIHYSKPIPATWLVTQRTWIFLFLGVLVYNYLHTEQDVRFVEKIFIFLGLLVSLLSLVEVVSWHWGYIQSVQSLQVLSPPYQASYRIKGSLFGHPNPMAGFLNMVWPMVLVRTLNASGLRRKIAGGVVLLLFAVVFLFANSRGALLGALTGATLLLIIFLGRKTSLGKVYGILGVVFGGMLLLSIGILGRTRYTGQFLSHSFSGRGTIWRFSLLAFDEHPFKGQGIAAFPISYTRLAELPPGDFAPSAHDIFLQIAVDYGVSGVVFVAGLIGVFLYLGFKAALQRESPPLHFSIAYLMGGVAFLSQHLVDFMLVTPQYLGMLVLLLILVLKHALGAGEWAMSRKTFFVLGCGVVGVILILQGQVARQMASCNFAEYPSSIAETNSPVCLSREDDWQSVNDNVHTASALYHFEHAQALAWELARHIQEGIPSQSLLWTQAISHQKAGVEINPYWGVQEMNLGLLYWGNGDYDTSLAILRSVTQDFPMYSVAWLNLGWAEEQRGNEINALHAYTRTLRINPMVNRSVMVEKSPLLSYASRDLFAWMENETAWDTWYDASRHDRARYDVAYWKGIIALALGQSDLAVRYLDESWEQGNRKLNTAVYLAYAHMLSGDMELADKIVQDVTVLQNHEVYKINSPLAMSIAASILHANGENDAAYDLFTQAFEWGSKYIVYERYYPAIYGVQIAGSDVSPWAIRDDLMVLVDTRDDWEWFISEAVRRGDVALSNDVAFWLTQSLGIANLATTE
;
A
#
# COMPACT_ATOMS: atom_id res chain seq x y z
N MET A 1 -41.82 36.35 45.60
CA MET A 1 -41.11 35.64 46.68
C MET A 1 -40.98 34.18 46.28
N MET A 2 -39.74 33.76 46.04
CA MET A 2 -39.15 32.41 46.13
C MET A 2 -39.96 31.12 45.84
N ASN A 3 -39.30 30.31 45.00
CA ASN A 3 -39.07 28.86 45.07
C ASN A 3 -39.93 27.90 44.22
N ASP A 4 -39.28 27.41 43.16
CA ASP A 4 -38.95 25.99 42.92
C ASP A 4 -39.95 24.93 43.36
N ARG A 5 -40.48 24.18 42.38
CA ARG A 5 -40.55 22.71 42.43
C ARG A 5 -40.86 22.11 41.06
N ILE A 6 -39.79 21.59 40.47
CA ILE A 6 -39.78 20.47 39.51
C ILE A 6 -40.70 19.36 40.04
N ARG A 7 -41.66 18.91 39.24
CA ARG A 7 -42.34 17.61 39.44
C ARG A 7 -42.04 16.71 38.25
N PHE A 8 -41.10 15.80 38.50
CA PHE A 8 -41.08 14.46 37.93
C PHE A 8 -42.38 13.74 38.31
N ALA A 9 -43.18 13.35 37.33
CA ALA A 9 -44.09 12.20 37.39
C ALA A 9 -44.77 12.05 36.02
N ASP A 10 -44.21 11.17 35.20
CA ASP A 10 -44.95 10.22 34.35
C ASP A 10 -43.94 9.15 33.91
N MET A 11 -43.56 8.33 34.89
CA MET A 11 -43.07 6.97 34.66
C MET A 11 -44.29 6.06 34.79
N GLU A 12 -44.97 5.80 33.68
CA GLU A 12 -45.77 4.59 33.50
C GLU A 12 -45.90 4.31 32.00
N GLY A 13 -44.99 3.43 31.55
CA GLY A 13 -44.82 3.02 30.16
C GLY A 13 -43.61 2.08 30.00
N SER A 14 -43.30 1.30 31.04
CA SER A 14 -42.35 0.19 30.95
C SER A 14 -43.01 -0.96 30.21
N GLY A 15 -42.90 -0.94 28.89
CA GLY A 15 -43.38 -1.99 28.01
C GLY A 15 -42.58 -2.00 26.72
N HIS A 16 -41.63 -2.93 26.66
CA HIS A 16 -40.73 -3.29 25.54
C HIS A 16 -39.35 -2.59 25.44
N ASN A 17 -38.34 -3.24 26.03
CA ASN A 17 -37.28 -3.89 25.24
C ASN A 17 -36.55 -3.00 24.19
N SER A 18 -35.43 -2.37 24.57
CA SER A 18 -34.35 -1.90 23.67
C SER A 18 -33.57 -3.09 23.06
N ILE A 19 -34.26 -4.04 22.41
CA ILE A 19 -33.78 -5.40 22.10
C ILE A 19 -32.38 -5.37 21.44
N PRO A 20 -31.34 -5.96 22.06
CA PRO A 20 -30.30 -5.40 22.95
C PRO A 20 -29.33 -4.40 22.31
N ILE A 21 -29.44 -3.08 22.58
CA ILE A 21 -28.64 -2.01 21.92
C ILE A 21 -28.60 -2.28 20.41
N ALA A 22 -29.80 -2.44 19.84
CA ALA A 22 -30.13 -3.35 18.73
C ALA A 22 -29.12 -3.49 17.57
N LYS A 23 -28.36 -4.60 17.46
CA LYS A 23 -27.90 -5.52 18.52
C LYS A 23 -26.37 -5.44 18.65
N GLY A 24 -25.89 -4.65 19.61
CA GLY A 24 -24.51 -4.16 19.78
C GLY A 24 -24.09 -3.08 18.77
N LEU A 25 -24.91 -2.03 18.55
CA LEU A 25 -24.97 -1.20 17.31
C LEU A 25 -24.71 -2.06 16.06
N LEU A 26 -25.59 -3.06 15.97
CA LEU A 26 -25.62 -4.29 15.16
C LEU A 26 -24.26 -4.98 14.81
N VAL A 27 -23.50 -5.17 15.89
CA VAL A 27 -22.19 -5.83 16.08
C VAL A 27 -21.02 -4.96 15.64
N SER A 28 -21.08 -3.77 16.24
CA SER A 28 -20.24 -2.60 16.12
C SER A 28 -19.90 -2.26 14.64
N LEU A 29 -20.74 -2.67 13.70
CA LEU A 29 -21.04 -1.85 12.51
C LEU A 29 -20.36 -2.08 11.17
N VAL A 30 -19.84 -3.22 10.74
CA VAL A 30 -19.59 -4.50 11.39
C VAL A 30 -18.09 -4.52 11.65
N VAL A 31 -17.71 -4.70 12.92
CA VAL A 31 -16.78 -3.79 13.64
C VAL A 31 -15.30 -3.84 13.35
N LEU A 32 -15.02 -3.46 12.12
CA LEU A 32 -14.26 -2.27 11.79
C LEU A 32 -14.38 -2.03 10.28
N VAL A 33 -15.22 -2.73 9.52
CA VAL A 33 -15.14 -2.82 8.06
C VAL A 33 -13.70 -3.08 7.55
N PHE A 34 -12.93 -4.12 7.87
CA PHE A 34 -13.03 -5.32 8.70
C PHE A 34 -11.58 -5.79 8.96
N PHE A 35 -11.38 -6.52 10.06
CA PHE A 35 -10.18 -7.29 10.43
C PHE A 35 -9.38 -7.90 9.25
N PRO A 36 -8.05 -8.17 9.35
CA PRO A 36 -7.28 -8.91 8.35
C PRO A 36 -7.66 -10.39 8.28
N ILE A 37 -8.93 -10.73 8.47
CA ILE A 37 -9.46 -12.01 8.03
C ILE A 37 -9.48 -11.89 6.51
N ARG A 38 -8.61 -12.66 5.85
CA ARG A 38 -8.62 -12.89 4.40
C ARG A 38 -9.94 -13.59 4.01
N ILE A 39 -11.08 -12.94 4.20
CA ILE A 39 -12.32 -13.32 3.52
C ILE A 39 -12.02 -13.00 2.06
N ALA A 40 -12.14 -14.02 1.20
CA ALA A 40 -11.84 -14.01 -0.24
C ALA A 40 -12.18 -12.67 -0.94
N ASP A 41 -11.43 -12.31 -1.98
CA ASP A 41 -11.52 -11.13 -2.87
C ASP A 41 -12.43 -9.95 -2.47
N LEU A 42 -11.90 -8.73 -2.52
CA LEU A 42 -12.57 -7.47 -2.18
C LEU A 42 -14.02 -7.26 -2.68
N PRO A 43 -14.43 -7.72 -3.89
CA PRO A 43 -15.83 -7.62 -4.32
C PRO A 43 -16.81 -8.33 -3.37
N SER A 44 -16.41 -9.46 -2.80
CA SER A 44 -17.22 -10.23 -1.86
C SER A 44 -17.38 -9.48 -0.52
N GLN A 45 -16.33 -8.79 -0.10
CA GLN A 45 -16.30 -7.98 1.12
C GLN A 45 -17.25 -6.79 1.01
N ASN A 46 -17.24 -6.07 -0.12
CA ASN A 46 -18.18 -4.96 -0.36
C ASN A 46 -19.63 -5.45 -0.37
N LEU A 47 -19.91 -6.59 -1.00
CA LEU A 47 -21.25 -7.18 -1.06
C LEU A 47 -21.80 -7.48 0.34
N PHE A 48 -20.96 -8.00 1.24
CA PHE A 48 -21.36 -8.23 2.63
C PHE A 48 -21.82 -6.92 3.32
N VAL A 49 -21.05 -5.82 3.17
CA VAL A 49 -21.41 -4.51 3.74
C VAL A 49 -22.73 -3.99 3.17
N ILE A 50 -22.96 -4.18 1.87
CA ILE A 50 -24.21 -3.78 1.21
C ILE A 50 -25.39 -4.55 1.80
N ILE A 51 -25.28 -5.87 1.90
CA ILE A 51 -26.34 -6.73 2.47
C ILE A 51 -26.63 -6.32 3.92
N ALA A 52 -25.58 -6.15 4.73
CA ALA A 52 -25.73 -5.71 6.11
C ALA A 52 -26.43 -4.34 6.21
N GLY A 53 -26.05 -3.38 5.35
CA GLY A 53 -26.69 -2.07 5.26
C GLY A 53 -28.16 -2.14 4.87
N ILE A 54 -28.52 -3.00 3.90
CA ILE A 54 -29.91 -3.21 3.48
C ILE A 54 -30.73 -3.82 4.62
N LEU A 55 -30.22 -4.85 5.29
CA LEU A 55 -30.90 -5.45 6.45
C LEU A 55 -31.11 -4.43 7.56
N TRP A 56 -30.12 -3.57 7.82
CA TRP A 56 -30.25 -2.51 8.81
C TRP A 56 -31.28 -1.45 8.39
N PHE A 57 -31.30 -1.05 7.12
CA PHE A 57 -32.30 -0.13 6.59
C PHE A 57 -33.73 -0.67 6.72
N LEU A 58 -33.94 -1.95 6.39
CA LEU A 58 -35.24 -2.62 6.56
C LEU A 58 -35.65 -2.70 8.04
N PHE A 59 -34.70 -2.99 8.93
CA PHE A 59 -34.92 -2.96 10.37
C PHE A 59 -35.31 -1.57 10.87
N MET A 60 -34.62 -0.51 10.43
CA MET A 60 -34.94 0.88 10.77
C MET A 60 -36.34 1.26 10.31
N LEU A 61 -36.73 0.87 9.09
CA LEU A 61 -38.08 1.08 8.60
C LEU A 61 -39.13 0.38 9.45
N TRP A 62 -38.86 -0.84 9.92
CA TRP A 62 -39.79 -1.58 10.76
C TRP A 62 -39.94 -0.96 12.17
N LYS A 63 -38.83 -0.54 12.76
CA LYS A 63 -38.76 -0.09 14.16
C LYS A 63 -39.07 1.39 14.35
N GLU A 64 -38.48 2.25 13.53
CA GLU A 64 -38.53 3.71 13.73
C GLU A 64 -39.79 4.32 13.11
N LYS A 65 -40.40 5.24 13.87
CA LYS A 65 -41.66 5.91 13.48
C LYS A 65 -41.44 7.24 12.76
N SER A 66 -40.28 7.85 12.96
CA SER A 66 -39.93 9.17 12.41
C SER A 66 -38.48 9.16 11.93
N PHE A 67 -38.22 9.83 10.81
CA PHE A 67 -36.89 9.94 10.22
C PHE A 67 -36.53 11.41 10.06
N SER A 68 -35.25 11.73 10.21
CA SER A 68 -34.72 13.06 9.91
C SER A 68 -33.42 12.99 9.13
N LEU A 69 -33.17 14.03 8.33
CA LEU A 69 -31.92 14.20 7.61
C LEU A 69 -31.32 15.56 7.96
N SER A 70 -30.09 15.56 8.46
CA SER A 70 -29.37 16.82 8.65
C SER A 70 -29.08 17.47 7.31
N VAL A 71 -29.28 18.78 7.22
CA VAL A 71 -28.82 19.60 6.08
C VAL A 71 -27.31 19.42 5.84
N GLY A 72 -26.55 19.05 6.88
CA GLY A 72 -25.13 18.74 6.78
C GLY A 72 -24.79 17.55 5.87
N PHE A 73 -25.75 16.69 5.50
CA PHE A 73 -25.55 15.64 4.49
C PHE A 73 -25.61 16.15 3.04
N LEU A 74 -26.18 17.33 2.80
CA LEU A 74 -26.36 17.87 1.44
C LEU A 74 -25.03 17.96 0.65
N PRO A 75 -23.93 18.48 1.21
CA PRO A 75 -22.68 18.56 0.45
C PRO A 75 -22.11 17.19 0.11
N PHE A 76 -22.28 16.21 1.01
CA PHE A 76 -21.85 14.84 0.76
C PHE A 76 -22.71 14.15 -0.32
N GLY A 77 -24.02 14.43 -0.36
CA GLY A 77 -24.91 13.99 -1.44
C GLY A 77 -24.54 14.62 -2.79
N ILE A 78 -24.21 15.92 -2.81
CA ILE A 78 -23.70 16.62 -4.01
C ILE A 78 -22.41 15.95 -4.48
N MET A 79 -21.49 15.61 -3.58
CA MET A 79 -20.27 14.89 -3.92
C MET A 79 -20.58 13.51 -4.52
N GLY A 80 -21.53 12.76 -3.97
CA GLY A 80 -21.96 11.47 -4.52
C GLY A 80 -22.48 11.58 -5.96
N ILE A 81 -23.32 12.58 -6.23
CA ILE A 81 -23.85 12.86 -7.58
C ILE A 81 -22.74 13.33 -8.53
N TYR A 82 -21.86 14.21 -8.04
CA TYR A 82 -20.68 14.65 -8.79
C TYR A 82 -19.85 13.46 -9.26
N LEU A 83 -19.53 12.51 -8.37
CA LEU A 83 -18.76 11.32 -8.72
C LEU A 83 -19.47 10.44 -9.76
N LEU A 84 -20.80 10.27 -9.70
CA LEU A 84 -21.53 9.51 -10.71
C LEU A 84 -21.37 10.09 -12.12
N GLY A 85 -21.45 11.42 -12.25
CA GLY A 85 -21.18 12.09 -13.51
C GLY A 85 -19.70 12.04 -13.90
N TYR A 86 -18.81 12.09 -12.91
CA TYR A 86 -17.37 12.13 -13.11
C TYR A 86 -16.76 10.81 -13.59
N ILE A 87 -17.45 9.68 -13.38
CA ILE A 87 -17.02 8.37 -13.88
C ILE A 87 -16.74 8.41 -15.38
N HIS A 88 -17.55 9.11 -16.17
CA HIS A 88 -17.43 9.11 -17.64
C HIS A 88 -16.20 9.86 -18.15
N TYR A 89 -15.62 10.71 -17.30
CA TYR A 89 -14.35 11.39 -17.57
C TYR A 89 -13.14 10.63 -17.01
N SER A 90 -13.38 9.66 -16.11
CA SER A 90 -12.33 8.93 -15.43
C SER A 90 -11.81 7.77 -16.28
N LYS A 91 -10.58 7.32 -15.97
CA LYS A 91 -10.01 6.12 -16.59
C LYS A 91 -10.91 4.91 -16.32
N PRO A 92 -11.10 3.98 -17.28
CA PRO A 92 -11.98 2.82 -17.13
C PRO A 92 -11.33 1.72 -16.28
N ILE A 93 -10.96 2.05 -15.04
CA ILE A 93 -10.26 1.16 -14.11
C ILE A 93 -11.14 0.83 -12.91
N PRO A 94 -10.96 -0.32 -12.24
CA PRO A 94 -11.80 -0.70 -11.11
C PRO A 94 -11.78 0.31 -9.96
N ALA A 95 -10.63 0.94 -9.68
CA ALA A 95 -10.49 1.95 -8.63
C ALA A 95 -11.50 3.11 -8.75
N THR A 96 -11.83 3.55 -9.97
CA THR A 96 -12.84 4.59 -10.24
C THR A 96 -14.21 4.17 -9.73
N TRP A 97 -14.61 2.93 -10.02
CA TRP A 97 -15.90 2.37 -9.58
C TRP A 97 -15.90 2.09 -8.09
N LEU A 98 -14.81 1.55 -7.55
CA LEU A 98 -14.64 1.27 -6.12
C LEU A 98 -14.75 2.53 -5.27
N VAL A 99 -14.05 3.61 -5.61
CA VAL A 99 -14.12 4.87 -4.85
C VAL A 99 -15.52 5.48 -4.90
N THR A 100 -16.18 5.44 -6.07
CA THR A 100 -17.54 5.93 -6.20
C THR A 100 -18.51 5.10 -5.36
N GLN A 101 -18.43 3.77 -5.50
CA GLN A 101 -19.25 2.83 -4.74
C GLN A 101 -19.08 3.01 -3.23
N ARG A 102 -17.83 3.03 -2.74
CA ARG A 102 -17.52 3.21 -1.32
C ARG A 102 -18.08 4.53 -0.81
N THR A 103 -17.97 5.60 -1.58
CA THR A 103 -18.59 6.88 -1.22
C THR A 103 -20.08 6.70 -0.97
N TRP A 104 -20.83 6.13 -1.91
CA TRP A 104 -22.27 5.89 -1.76
C TRP A 104 -22.62 4.96 -0.59
N ILE A 105 -21.83 3.91 -0.35
CA ILE A 105 -21.99 3.02 0.81
C ILE A 105 -21.82 3.82 2.12
N PHE A 106 -20.77 4.62 2.25
CA PHE A 106 -20.52 5.41 3.46
C PHE A 106 -21.55 6.52 3.66
N LEU A 107 -22.06 7.13 2.60
CA LEU A 107 -23.19 8.06 2.67
C LEU A 107 -24.44 7.38 3.21
N PHE A 108 -24.78 6.22 2.65
CA PHE A 108 -25.95 5.45 3.06
C PHE A 108 -25.85 5.02 4.53
N LEU A 109 -24.74 4.40 4.92
CA LEU A 109 -24.49 4.00 6.30
C LEU A 109 -24.51 5.20 7.24
N GLY A 110 -23.95 6.34 6.82
CA GLY A 110 -23.95 7.56 7.62
C GLY A 110 -25.35 8.09 7.92
N VAL A 111 -26.26 8.03 6.94
CA VAL A 111 -27.68 8.39 7.14
C VAL A 111 -28.37 7.42 8.10
N LEU A 112 -28.08 6.12 8.00
CA LEU A 112 -28.64 5.11 8.92
C LEU A 112 -28.16 5.35 10.36
N VAL A 113 -26.85 5.54 10.56
CA VAL A 113 -26.26 5.86 11.87
C VAL A 113 -26.85 7.17 12.42
N TYR A 114 -26.95 8.21 11.60
CA TYR A 114 -27.50 9.50 12.03
C TYR A 114 -28.91 9.36 12.58
N ASN A 115 -29.76 8.62 11.85
CA ASN A 115 -31.13 8.36 12.25
C ASN A 115 -31.19 7.46 13.48
N TYR A 116 -30.25 6.53 13.68
CA TYR A 116 -30.25 5.67 14.86
C TYR A 116 -29.94 6.42 16.17
N LEU A 117 -29.05 7.43 16.15
CA LEU A 117 -28.54 8.09 17.38
C LEU A 117 -29.54 9.04 18.06
N HIS A 118 -30.70 8.56 18.52
CA HIS A 118 -31.77 9.43 19.05
C HIS A 118 -31.53 9.95 20.46
N THR A 119 -30.84 9.18 21.31
CA THR A 119 -30.70 9.48 22.74
C THR A 119 -29.26 9.74 23.14
N GLU A 120 -29.04 10.44 24.27
CA GLU A 120 -27.70 10.56 24.86
C GLU A 120 -27.07 9.19 25.18
N GLN A 121 -27.89 8.18 25.47
CA GLN A 121 -27.40 6.84 25.77
C GLN A 121 -26.79 6.17 24.53
N ASP A 122 -27.35 6.42 23.35
CA ASP A 122 -26.82 5.93 22.07
C ASP A 122 -25.47 6.57 21.75
N VAL A 123 -25.35 7.88 21.97
CA VAL A 123 -24.10 8.63 21.77
C VAL A 123 -23.00 8.12 22.71
N ARG A 124 -23.32 7.99 24.01
CA ARG A 124 -22.39 7.45 25.01
C ARG A 124 -21.99 6.01 24.70
N PHE A 125 -22.80 5.25 23.97
CA PHE A 125 -22.42 3.92 23.51
C PHE A 125 -21.34 4.00 22.43
N VAL A 126 -21.49 4.86 21.42
CA VAL A 126 -20.46 5.09 20.38
C VAL A 126 -19.14 5.58 20.98
N GLU A 127 -19.19 6.54 21.91
CA GLU A 127 -17.98 7.02 22.61
C GLU A 127 -17.23 5.88 23.33
N LYS A 128 -17.97 4.99 23.99
CA LYS A 128 -17.38 3.82 24.67
C LYS A 128 -16.72 2.87 23.67
N ILE A 129 -17.29 2.71 22.48
CA ILE A 129 -16.67 1.91 21.40
C ILE A 129 -15.33 2.53 20.98
N PHE A 130 -15.29 3.84 20.70
CA PHE A 130 -14.05 4.53 20.33
C PHE A 130 -12.96 4.35 21.41
N ILE A 131 -13.32 4.58 22.67
CA ILE A 131 -12.37 4.46 23.79
C ILE A 131 -11.91 3.01 23.98
N PHE A 132 -12.82 2.04 23.90
CA PHE A 132 -12.49 0.62 24.02
C PHE A 132 -11.55 0.15 22.90
N LEU A 133 -11.83 0.49 21.65
CA LEU A 133 -11.00 0.14 20.51
C LEU A 133 -9.63 0.85 20.58
N GLY A 134 -9.60 2.13 20.97
CA GLY A 134 -8.35 2.85 21.22
C GLY A 134 -7.48 2.14 22.26
N LEU A 135 -8.09 1.70 23.37
CA LEU A 135 -7.40 0.94 24.40
C LEU A 135 -6.88 -0.41 23.87
N LEU A 136 -7.71 -1.17 23.17
CA LEU A 136 -7.35 -2.47 22.59
C LEU A 136 -6.16 -2.34 21.63
N VAL A 137 -6.24 -1.42 20.67
CA VAL A 137 -5.15 -1.13 19.71
C VAL A 137 -3.86 -0.78 20.43
N SER A 138 -3.96 0.03 21.49
CA SER A 138 -2.79 0.51 22.20
C SER A 138 -2.14 -0.56 23.07
N LEU A 139 -2.93 -1.49 23.62
CA LEU A 139 -2.41 -2.66 24.34
C LEU A 139 -1.72 -3.64 23.39
N LEU A 140 -2.31 -3.94 22.23
CA LEU A 140 -1.68 -4.76 21.20
C LEU A 140 -0.36 -4.15 20.72
N SER A 141 -0.36 -2.83 20.49
CA SER A 141 0.84 -2.09 20.10
C SER A 141 1.94 -2.15 21.17
N LEU A 142 1.57 -2.11 22.46
CA LEU A 142 2.53 -2.23 23.56
C LEU A 142 3.19 -3.62 23.60
N VAL A 143 2.41 -4.69 23.38
CA VAL A 143 2.96 -6.06 23.25
C VAL A 143 3.96 -6.12 22.10
N GLU A 144 3.63 -5.50 20.96
CA GLU A 144 4.50 -5.41 19.78
C GLU A 144 5.84 -4.70 20.13
N VAL A 145 5.76 -3.54 20.77
CA VAL A 145 6.94 -2.76 21.21
C VAL A 145 7.81 -3.59 22.15
N VAL A 146 7.22 -4.21 23.18
CA VAL A 146 7.97 -5.01 24.16
C VAL A 146 8.62 -6.22 23.49
N SER A 147 7.88 -6.92 22.63
CA SER A 147 8.39 -8.09 21.90
C SER A 147 9.59 -7.73 21.03
N TRP A 148 9.54 -6.62 20.30
CA TRP A 148 10.66 -6.22 19.45
C TRP A 148 11.88 -5.82 20.27
N HIS A 149 11.72 -5.03 21.34
CA HIS A 149 12.87 -4.63 22.18
C HIS A 149 13.49 -5.81 22.89
N TRP A 150 12.68 -6.80 23.28
CA TRP A 150 13.18 -8.06 23.82
C TRP A 150 14.05 -8.80 22.80
N GLY A 151 13.56 -8.98 21.56
CA GLY A 151 14.32 -9.59 20.47
C GLY A 151 15.59 -8.80 20.11
N TYR A 152 15.53 -7.46 20.14
CA TYR A 152 16.68 -6.58 19.93
C TYR A 152 17.78 -6.80 20.98
N ILE A 153 17.42 -6.82 22.27
CA ILE A 153 18.39 -7.03 23.37
C ILE A 153 19.04 -8.40 23.24
N GLN A 154 18.25 -9.45 22.98
CA GLN A 154 18.77 -10.80 22.79
C GLN A 154 19.73 -10.88 21.59
N SER A 155 19.36 -10.26 20.47
CA SER A 155 20.18 -10.27 19.25
C SER A 155 21.52 -9.57 19.45
N VAL A 156 21.52 -8.37 20.05
CA VAL A 156 22.73 -7.55 20.25
C VAL A 156 23.74 -8.26 21.13
N GLN A 157 23.29 -9.04 22.10
CA GLN A 157 24.18 -9.81 22.98
C GLN A 157 24.86 -11.00 22.27
N SER A 158 24.28 -11.47 21.15
CA SER A 158 24.80 -12.60 20.38
C SER A 158 25.59 -12.19 19.13
N LEU A 159 25.70 -10.89 18.81
CA LEU A 159 26.46 -10.44 17.63
C LEU A 159 27.97 -10.59 17.86
N GLN A 160 28.67 -11.05 16.82
CA GLN A 160 30.11 -11.32 16.85
C GLN A 160 30.93 -10.21 16.18
N VAL A 161 30.47 -9.72 15.03
CA VAL A 161 31.22 -8.81 14.14
C VAL A 161 30.40 -7.55 13.86
N LEU A 162 29.11 -7.70 13.56
CA LEU A 162 28.25 -6.56 13.28
C LEU A 162 28.02 -5.76 14.55
N SER A 163 28.49 -4.52 14.55
CA SER A 163 28.15 -3.58 15.62
C SER A 163 26.66 -3.21 15.54
N PRO A 164 25.93 -3.13 16.68
CA PRO A 164 24.53 -2.76 16.69
C PRO A 164 24.31 -1.46 15.91
N PRO A 165 23.30 -1.38 15.02
CA PRO A 165 23.05 -0.14 14.33
C PRO A 165 22.64 0.92 15.35
N TYR A 166 23.36 2.04 15.42
CA TYR A 166 23.00 3.19 16.27
C TYR A 166 21.63 3.81 15.90
N GLN A 167 21.00 3.34 14.81
CA GLN A 167 19.72 3.81 14.28
C GLN A 167 18.62 2.72 14.26
N ALA A 168 18.59 1.82 15.24
CA ALA A 168 17.48 0.88 15.40
C ALA A 168 16.18 1.63 15.82
N SER A 169 15.56 2.39 14.91
CA SER A 169 14.28 3.04 15.17
C SER A 169 13.17 2.01 14.96
N TYR A 170 12.72 1.39 16.04
CA TYR A 170 11.52 0.56 15.98
C TYR A 170 10.31 1.42 15.61
N ARG A 171 9.53 0.92 14.65
CA ARG A 171 8.24 1.51 14.27
C ARG A 171 7.18 0.43 14.33
N ILE A 172 6.09 0.71 15.05
CA ILE A 172 4.94 -0.18 15.16
C ILE A 172 4.37 -0.48 13.76
N LYS A 173 4.04 -1.75 13.48
CA LYS A 173 3.46 -2.26 12.22
C LYS A 173 2.06 -1.70 11.97
N GLY A 174 1.32 -1.33 13.02
CA GLY A 174 -0.01 -0.70 12.92
C GLY A 174 -1.14 -1.72 13.02
N SER A 175 -1.09 -2.55 14.06
CA SER A 175 -2.10 -3.58 14.37
C SER A 175 -3.54 -3.09 14.14
N LEU A 176 -4.36 -3.93 13.49
CA LEU A 176 -5.75 -3.66 13.01
C LEU A 176 -5.90 -2.68 11.84
N PHE A 177 -4.89 -1.86 11.52
CA PHE A 177 -4.93 -0.89 10.42
C PHE A 177 -3.96 -1.20 9.26
N GLY A 178 -3.07 -2.18 9.46
CA GLY A 178 -2.04 -2.57 8.47
C GLY A 178 -0.91 -1.57 8.29
N HIS A 179 -0.98 -0.40 8.94
CA HIS A 179 0.02 0.65 8.85
C HIS A 179 -0.04 1.58 10.08
N PRO A 180 1.10 2.11 10.59
CA PRO A 180 1.14 2.97 11.77
C PRO A 180 0.39 4.31 11.62
N ASN A 181 0.35 4.90 10.41
CA ASN A 181 -0.28 6.22 10.21
C ASN A 181 -1.80 6.21 10.41
N PRO A 182 -2.60 5.34 9.75
CA PRO A 182 -4.04 5.26 10.01
C PRO A 182 -4.37 4.90 11.47
N MET A 183 -3.57 4.03 12.10
CA MET A 183 -3.70 3.70 13.52
C MET A 183 -3.53 4.93 14.42
N ALA A 184 -2.44 5.69 14.22
CA ALA A 184 -2.20 6.91 14.99
C ALA A 184 -3.26 7.98 14.68
N GLY A 185 -3.72 8.06 13.43
CA GLY A 185 -4.83 8.92 13.03
C GLY A 185 -6.13 8.57 13.74
N PHE A 186 -6.41 7.28 13.95
CA PHE A 186 -7.55 6.84 14.74
C PHE A 186 -7.41 7.27 16.20
N LEU A 187 -6.23 7.11 16.81
CA LEU A 187 -5.99 7.60 18.17
C LEU A 187 -6.17 9.13 18.27
N ASN A 188 -5.88 9.88 17.20
CA ASN A 188 -6.18 11.32 17.09
C ASN A 188 -7.68 11.64 17.15
N MET A 189 -8.55 10.72 16.75
CA MET A 189 -10.01 10.86 16.92
C MET A 189 -10.45 10.53 18.35
N VAL A 190 -9.72 9.67 19.06
CA VAL A 190 -10.15 9.06 20.35
C VAL A 190 -9.61 9.81 21.57
N TRP A 191 -8.34 10.23 21.57
CA TRP A 191 -7.71 10.85 22.76
C TRP A 191 -8.49 12.06 23.31
N PRO A 192 -9.14 12.92 22.50
CA PRO A 192 -9.93 14.03 23.04
C PRO A 192 -11.12 13.55 23.85
N MET A 193 -11.76 12.43 23.44
CA MET A 193 -12.90 11.84 24.15
C MET A 193 -12.47 11.29 25.51
N VAL A 194 -11.31 10.61 25.57
CA VAL A 194 -10.72 10.12 26.82
C VAL A 194 -10.36 11.29 27.73
N LEU A 195 -9.75 12.35 27.20
CA LEU A 195 -9.40 13.54 27.96
C LEU A 195 -10.63 14.20 28.60
N VAL A 196 -11.67 14.50 27.80
CA VAL A 196 -12.90 15.12 28.30
C VAL A 196 -13.55 14.25 29.38
N ARG A 197 -13.63 12.93 29.15
CA ARG A 197 -14.18 11.99 30.14
C ARG A 197 -13.38 11.95 31.44
N THR A 198 -12.05 12.04 31.34
CA THR A 198 -11.12 12.05 32.48
C THR A 198 -11.26 13.32 33.29
N LEU A 199 -11.29 14.49 32.62
CA LEU A 199 -11.45 15.79 33.28
C LEU A 199 -12.79 15.92 33.99
N ASN A 200 -13.85 15.36 33.42
CA ASN A 200 -15.20 15.38 34.00
C ASN A 200 -15.46 14.28 35.05
N ALA A 201 -14.49 13.40 35.31
CA ALA A 201 -14.70 12.27 36.22
C ALA A 201 -14.74 12.70 37.70
N SER A 202 -15.81 12.32 38.41
CA SER A 202 -15.96 12.50 39.85
C SER A 202 -15.20 11.38 40.61
N GLY A 203 -13.89 11.57 40.81
CA GLY A 203 -13.08 10.70 41.69
C GLY A 203 -11.68 10.38 41.16
N LEU A 204 -10.71 10.33 42.07
CA LEU A 204 -9.29 10.16 41.75
C LEU A 204 -9.01 8.86 40.97
N ARG A 205 -9.64 7.73 41.33
CA ARG A 205 -9.44 6.44 40.64
C ARG A 205 -9.78 6.52 39.15
N ARG A 206 -10.89 7.18 38.80
CA ARG A 206 -11.31 7.36 37.40
C ARG A 206 -10.39 8.31 36.65
N LYS A 207 -9.88 9.35 37.32
CA LYS A 207 -8.88 10.27 36.77
C LYS A 207 -7.55 9.56 36.48
N ILE A 208 -7.07 8.75 37.43
CA ILE A 208 -5.87 7.92 37.24
C ILE A 208 -6.07 6.94 36.08
N ALA A 209 -7.18 6.21 36.05
CA ALA A 209 -7.46 5.28 34.95
C ALA A 209 -7.45 5.98 33.58
N GLY A 210 -8.10 7.14 33.45
CA GLY A 210 -8.08 7.93 32.22
C GLY A 210 -6.68 8.47 31.87
N GLY A 211 -5.91 8.90 32.86
CA GLY A 211 -4.51 9.31 32.70
C GLY A 211 -3.61 8.18 32.19
N VAL A 212 -3.80 6.96 32.69
CA VAL A 212 -3.07 5.76 32.22
C VAL A 212 -3.40 5.47 30.75
N VAL A 213 -4.67 5.58 30.34
CA VAL A 213 -5.06 5.39 28.93
C VAL A 213 -4.42 6.45 28.03
N LEU A 214 -4.41 7.72 28.45
CA LEU A 214 -3.76 8.79 27.69
C LEU A 214 -2.24 8.61 27.59
N LEU A 215 -1.59 8.15 28.67
CA LEU A 215 -0.17 7.82 28.65
C LEU A 215 0.12 6.67 27.67
N LEU A 216 -0.73 5.64 27.66
CA LEU A 216 -0.61 4.55 26.71
C LEU A 216 -0.73 5.05 25.25
N PHE A 217 -1.66 5.96 24.96
CA PHE A 217 -1.77 6.57 23.63
C PHE A 217 -0.52 7.38 23.27
N ALA A 218 0.07 8.12 24.21
CA ALA A 218 1.30 8.86 24.00
C ALA A 218 2.49 7.95 23.66
N VAL A 219 2.60 6.80 24.34
CA VAL A 219 3.60 5.77 24.03
C VAL A 219 3.38 5.24 22.60
N VAL A 220 2.14 4.95 22.21
CA VAL A 220 1.85 4.52 20.83
C VAL A 220 2.19 5.61 19.82
N PHE A 221 1.89 6.88 20.07
CA PHE A 221 2.27 7.97 19.16
C PHE A 221 3.79 8.06 18.98
N LEU A 222 4.57 7.87 20.05
CA LEU A 222 6.03 7.86 20.02
C LEU A 222 6.55 6.74 19.09
N PHE A 223 6.09 5.51 19.30
CA PHE A 223 6.55 4.34 18.54
C PHE A 223 5.87 4.16 17.17
N ALA A 224 4.75 4.83 16.91
CA ALA A 224 4.17 4.91 15.56
C ALA A 224 5.06 5.72 14.61
N ASN A 225 5.94 6.56 15.17
CA ASN A 225 6.84 7.46 14.44
C ASN A 225 6.10 8.23 13.32
N SER A 226 4.88 8.71 13.63
CA SER A 226 4.01 9.40 12.69
C SER A 226 4.00 10.89 12.99
N ARG A 227 4.79 11.65 12.24
CA ARG A 227 4.89 13.12 12.39
C ARG A 227 3.56 13.82 12.11
N GLY A 228 2.81 13.33 11.12
CA GLY A 228 1.44 13.80 10.85
C GLY A 228 0.51 13.57 12.04
N ALA A 229 0.63 12.44 12.72
CA ALA A 229 -0.16 12.18 13.92
C ALA A 229 0.19 13.10 15.09
N LEU A 230 1.49 13.38 15.31
CA LEU A 230 1.92 14.37 16.31
C LEU A 230 1.39 15.78 15.99
N LEU A 231 1.42 16.19 14.71
CA LEU A 231 0.82 17.44 14.25
C LEU A 231 -0.69 17.47 14.52
N GLY A 232 -1.40 16.37 14.23
CA GLY A 232 -2.81 16.21 14.56
C GLY A 232 -3.10 16.37 16.06
N ALA A 233 -2.34 15.69 16.91
CA ALA A 233 -2.50 15.77 18.37
C ALA A 233 -2.25 17.19 18.89
N LEU A 234 -1.18 17.84 18.43
CA LEU A 234 -0.82 19.22 18.80
C LEU A 234 -1.88 20.24 18.38
N THR A 235 -2.41 20.12 17.15
CA THR A 235 -3.45 21.04 16.65
C THR A 235 -4.78 20.83 17.37
N GLY A 236 -5.16 19.59 17.68
CA GLY A 236 -6.32 19.29 18.54
C GLY A 236 -6.16 19.85 19.96
N ALA A 237 -4.97 19.73 20.57
CA ALA A 237 -4.69 20.32 21.89
C ALA A 237 -4.67 21.86 21.85
N THR A 238 -4.14 22.44 20.78
CA THR A 238 -4.12 23.89 20.55
C THR A 238 -5.54 24.43 20.44
N LEU A 239 -6.44 23.73 19.74
CA LEU A 239 -7.86 24.08 19.68
C LEU A 239 -8.49 24.20 21.08
N LEU A 240 -8.24 23.22 21.95
CA LEU A 240 -8.74 23.25 23.33
C LEU A 240 -8.23 24.47 24.10
N LEU A 241 -6.95 24.79 23.94
CA LEU A 241 -6.29 25.94 24.57
C LEU A 241 -6.90 27.27 24.07
N ILE A 242 -7.16 27.36 22.76
CA ILE A 242 -7.84 28.51 22.13
C ILE A 242 -9.27 28.66 22.65
N ILE A 243 -10.04 27.58 22.77
CA ILE A 243 -11.39 27.64 23.34
C ILE A 243 -11.34 28.15 24.79
N PHE A 244 -10.36 27.72 25.58
CA PHE A 244 -10.20 28.17 26.96
C PHE A 244 -9.82 29.66 27.07
N LEU A 245 -8.90 30.14 26.23
CA LEU A 245 -8.48 31.54 26.19
C LEU A 245 -9.54 32.47 25.55
N GLY A 246 -10.20 31.98 24.51
CA GLY A 246 -11.23 32.70 23.76
C GLY A 246 -12.50 32.98 24.57
N ARG A 247 -12.76 32.18 25.60
CA ARG A 247 -13.80 32.47 26.60
C ARG A 247 -13.53 33.71 27.45
N LYS A 248 -12.28 34.22 27.46
CA LYS A 248 -11.87 35.41 28.23
C LYS A 248 -11.67 36.66 27.35
N THR A 249 -11.84 36.55 26.04
CA THR A 249 -11.50 37.61 25.06
C THR A 249 -12.57 37.73 23.97
N SER A 250 -12.57 38.80 23.17
CA SER A 250 -13.59 38.99 22.12
C SER A 250 -13.39 38.01 20.95
N LEU A 251 -14.49 37.45 20.42
CA LEU A 251 -14.51 36.50 19.30
C LEU A 251 -13.64 36.94 18.12
N GLY A 252 -13.63 38.23 17.76
CA GLY A 252 -12.84 38.76 16.65
C GLY A 252 -11.31 38.61 16.83
N LYS A 253 -10.78 38.70 18.06
CA LYS A 253 -9.35 38.49 18.32
C LYS A 253 -8.96 37.01 18.20
N VAL A 254 -9.84 36.12 18.61
CA VAL A 254 -9.67 34.67 18.49
C VAL A 254 -9.65 34.25 17.02
N TYR A 255 -10.60 34.74 16.22
CA TYR A 255 -10.62 34.52 14.78
C TYR A 255 -9.39 35.13 14.07
N GLY A 256 -8.90 36.29 14.53
CA GLY A 256 -7.67 36.90 14.03
C GLY A 256 -6.43 36.02 14.26
N ILE A 257 -6.25 35.48 15.48
CA ILE A 257 -5.13 34.59 15.80
C ILE A 257 -5.22 33.29 15.00
N LEU A 258 -6.41 32.69 14.91
CA LEU A 258 -6.64 31.49 14.10
C LEU A 258 -6.38 31.73 12.62
N GLY A 259 -6.81 32.88 12.08
CA GLY A 259 -6.52 33.27 10.70
C GLY A 259 -5.03 33.44 10.44
N VAL A 260 -4.27 33.98 11.40
CA VAL A 260 -2.80 34.10 11.30
C VAL A 260 -2.11 32.74 11.42
N VAL A 261 -2.54 31.87 12.32
CA VAL A 261 -1.98 30.52 12.46
C VAL A 261 -2.29 29.67 11.23
N PHE A 262 -3.55 29.65 10.79
CA PHE A 262 -3.96 28.91 9.59
C PHE A 262 -3.34 29.49 8.33
N GLY A 263 -3.30 30.83 8.19
CA GLY A 263 -2.61 31.52 7.10
C GLY A 263 -1.11 31.25 7.11
N GLY A 264 -0.46 31.22 8.28
CA GLY A 264 0.95 30.86 8.43
C GLY A 264 1.22 29.39 8.09
N MET A 265 0.36 28.47 8.50
CA MET A 265 0.44 27.04 8.13
C MET A 265 0.20 26.84 6.63
N LEU A 266 -0.74 27.58 6.02
CA LEU A 266 -1.00 27.56 4.59
C LEU A 266 0.19 28.13 3.81
N LEU A 267 0.75 29.27 4.22
CA LEU A 267 1.95 29.86 3.60
C LEU A 267 3.17 28.96 3.76
N LEU A 268 3.34 28.31 4.92
CA LEU A 268 4.38 27.31 5.14
C LEU A 268 4.18 26.11 4.21
N SER A 269 2.95 25.62 4.06
CA SER A 269 2.61 24.52 3.15
C SER A 269 2.88 24.91 1.69
N ILE A 270 2.49 26.11 1.26
CA ILE A 270 2.80 26.67 -0.07
C ILE A 270 4.31 26.78 -0.27
N GLY A 271 5.05 27.28 0.72
CA GLY A 271 6.50 27.39 0.67
C GLY A 271 7.20 26.03 0.56
N ILE A 272 6.70 25.03 1.28
CA ILE A 272 7.21 23.66 1.21
C ILE A 272 6.88 23.04 -0.16
N LEU A 273 5.64 23.15 -0.64
CA LEU A 273 5.21 22.67 -1.96
C LEU A 273 6.04 23.31 -3.08
N GLY A 274 6.29 24.62 -2.97
CA GLY A 274 7.15 25.36 -3.90
C GLY A 274 8.57 24.81 -3.94
N ARG A 275 9.19 24.56 -2.77
CA ARG A 275 10.52 23.94 -2.70
C ARG A 275 10.52 22.53 -3.30
N THR A 276 9.56 21.71 -2.92
CA THR A 276 9.46 20.31 -3.37
C THR A 276 9.25 20.20 -4.88
N ARG A 277 8.51 21.14 -5.50
CA ARG A 277 8.35 21.22 -6.97
C ARG A 277 9.68 21.26 -7.70
N TYR A 278 10.67 22.00 -7.19
CA TYR A 278 11.95 22.21 -7.86
C TYR A 278 13.03 21.21 -7.46
N THR A 279 13.04 20.79 -6.18
CA THR A 279 14.15 19.97 -5.66
C THR A 279 13.77 18.53 -5.35
N GLY A 280 12.49 18.17 -5.37
CA GLY A 280 12.02 16.85 -4.93
C GLY A 280 12.31 16.57 -3.44
N GLN A 281 12.65 17.59 -2.64
CA GLN A 281 13.00 17.45 -1.22
C GLN A 281 11.94 18.12 -0.34
N PHE A 282 11.63 17.47 0.79
CA PHE A 282 10.84 17.98 1.89
C PHE A 282 11.79 18.13 3.10
N LEU A 283 11.72 19.23 3.87
CA LEU A 283 12.63 19.63 4.96
C LEU A 283 13.46 18.46 5.59
N SER A 284 14.74 18.35 5.18
CA SER A 284 15.78 17.37 5.56
C SER A 284 15.52 15.88 5.23
N HIS A 285 16.59 15.06 5.28
CA HIS A 285 16.61 13.60 5.01
C HIS A 285 15.57 12.77 5.79
N SER A 286 14.87 13.37 6.77
CA SER A 286 13.98 12.66 7.69
C SER A 286 12.51 12.52 7.21
N PHE A 287 12.19 12.91 5.97
CA PHE A 287 10.89 12.70 5.30
C PHE A 287 11.04 11.99 3.94
N SER A 288 12.01 11.08 3.82
CA SER A 288 12.39 10.44 2.55
C SER A 288 11.20 9.81 1.80
N GLY A 289 11.15 9.99 0.49
CA GLY A 289 10.13 9.46 -0.44
C GLY A 289 9.03 10.45 -0.83
N ARG A 290 8.55 11.29 0.10
CA ARG A 290 7.39 12.18 -0.15
C ARG A 290 7.67 13.28 -1.18
N GLY A 291 8.91 13.77 -1.23
CA GLY A 291 9.26 14.84 -2.16
C GLY A 291 9.20 14.41 -3.63
N THR A 292 9.61 13.18 -3.93
CA THR A 292 9.40 12.52 -5.23
C THR A 292 7.92 12.41 -5.55
N ILE A 293 7.14 11.84 -4.61
CA ILE A 293 5.70 11.66 -4.77
C ILE A 293 5.03 12.99 -5.11
N TRP A 294 5.33 14.05 -4.35
CA TRP A 294 4.74 15.37 -4.53
C TRP A 294 5.18 16.06 -5.81
N ARG A 295 6.43 15.89 -6.24
CA ARG A 295 6.90 16.39 -7.54
C ARG A 295 6.05 15.81 -8.66
N PHE A 296 5.86 14.50 -8.70
CA PHE A 296 5.05 13.85 -9.72
C PHE A 296 3.54 14.10 -9.55
N SER A 297 3.04 14.29 -8.33
CA SER A 297 1.68 14.79 -8.11
C SER A 297 1.45 16.15 -8.76
N LEU A 298 2.40 17.09 -8.61
CA LEU A 298 2.29 18.42 -9.19
C LEU A 298 2.36 18.37 -10.73
N LEU A 299 3.21 17.53 -11.29
CA LEU A 299 3.25 17.30 -12.75
C LEU A 299 1.94 16.69 -13.26
N ALA A 300 1.37 15.71 -12.55
CA ALA A 300 0.08 15.12 -12.89
C ALA A 300 -1.06 16.14 -12.84
N PHE A 301 -1.04 17.04 -11.86
CA PHE A 301 -2.00 18.14 -11.76
C PHE A 301 -1.86 19.13 -12.94
N ASP A 302 -0.63 19.48 -13.33
CA ASP A 302 -0.36 20.46 -14.37
C ASP A 302 -0.87 20.03 -15.76
N GLU A 303 -1.00 18.73 -16.03
CA GLU A 303 -1.59 18.22 -17.27
C GLU A 303 -3.09 18.59 -17.41
N HIS A 304 -3.84 18.56 -16.30
CA HIS A 304 -5.27 18.85 -16.29
C HIS A 304 -5.70 19.71 -15.07
N PRO A 305 -5.31 20.98 -14.95
CA PRO A 305 -5.45 21.73 -13.70
C PRO A 305 -6.91 21.96 -13.25
N PHE A 306 -7.85 22.14 -14.17
CA PHE A 306 -9.23 22.48 -13.82
C PHE A 306 -10.07 21.27 -13.39
N LYS A 307 -9.91 20.15 -14.12
CA LYS A 307 -10.70 18.93 -13.94
C LYS A 307 -9.91 17.83 -13.21
N GLY A 308 -8.58 17.83 -13.26
CA GLY A 308 -7.77 16.72 -12.79
C GLY A 308 -7.82 15.53 -13.75
N GLN A 309 -7.33 14.40 -13.27
CA GLN A 309 -7.05 13.17 -14.02
C GLN A 309 -8.18 12.14 -13.94
N GLY A 310 -9.21 12.36 -13.11
CA GLY A 310 -10.31 11.41 -12.90
C GLY A 310 -10.32 10.80 -11.49
N ILE A 311 -11.40 10.09 -11.16
CA ILE A 311 -11.56 9.42 -9.86
C ILE A 311 -10.47 8.35 -9.69
N ALA A 312 -9.70 8.46 -8.60
CA ALA A 312 -8.63 7.53 -8.24
C ALA A 312 -7.54 7.41 -9.32
N ALA A 313 -7.29 8.48 -10.07
CA ALA A 313 -6.34 8.48 -11.17
C ALA A 313 -4.89 8.71 -10.71
N PHE A 314 -4.67 9.20 -9.48
CA PHE A 314 -3.34 9.44 -8.93
C PHE A 314 -2.35 8.28 -9.14
N PRO A 315 -2.63 7.02 -8.74
CA PRO A 315 -1.59 6.00 -8.77
C PRO A 315 -1.13 5.69 -10.19
N ILE A 316 -2.05 5.75 -11.16
CA ILE A 316 -1.72 5.60 -12.59
C ILE A 316 -0.92 6.78 -13.12
N SER A 317 -1.33 8.00 -12.76
CA SER A 317 -0.64 9.22 -13.21
C SER A 317 0.77 9.29 -12.64
N TYR A 318 0.92 8.89 -11.37
CA TYR A 318 2.22 8.74 -10.72
C TYR A 318 3.07 7.68 -11.42
N THR A 319 2.57 6.46 -11.64
CA THR A 319 3.30 5.40 -12.35
C THR A 319 3.85 5.88 -13.69
N ARG A 320 3.00 6.52 -14.52
CA ARG A 320 3.41 7.01 -15.85
C ARG A 320 4.46 8.11 -15.75
N LEU A 321 4.24 9.12 -14.90
CA LEU A 321 5.13 10.28 -14.82
C LEU A 321 6.44 10.00 -14.08
N ALA A 322 6.41 9.05 -13.14
CA ALA A 322 7.59 8.56 -12.45
C ALA A 322 8.33 7.45 -13.23
N GLU A 323 7.85 7.12 -14.45
CA GLU A 323 8.46 6.13 -15.35
C GLU A 323 8.65 4.76 -14.66
N LEU A 324 7.68 4.37 -13.83
CA LEU A 324 7.74 3.11 -13.09
C LEU A 324 7.33 1.93 -13.98
N PRO A 325 8.07 0.81 -13.95
CA PRO A 325 9.15 0.46 -13.01
C PRO A 325 10.58 0.84 -13.46
N PRO A 326 11.59 0.81 -12.56
CA PRO A 326 11.62 0.51 -11.13
C PRO A 326 11.47 1.78 -10.27
N GLY A 327 11.13 1.57 -9.00
CA GLY A 327 10.95 2.63 -8.00
C GLY A 327 9.85 2.26 -7.02
N ASP A 328 9.66 3.06 -5.96
CA ASP A 328 8.62 2.76 -4.99
C ASP A 328 7.27 3.26 -5.53
N PHE A 329 6.41 2.32 -5.93
CA PHE A 329 5.04 2.66 -6.28
C PHE A 329 4.32 3.30 -5.07
N ALA A 330 3.72 4.46 -5.33
CA ALA A 330 2.93 5.20 -4.36
C ALA A 330 1.42 5.03 -4.65
N PRO A 331 0.63 4.44 -3.74
CA PRO A 331 -0.81 4.32 -3.91
C PRO A 331 -1.57 5.63 -3.63
N SER A 332 -0.90 6.65 -3.09
CA SER A 332 -1.50 7.97 -2.81
C SER A 332 -0.46 9.09 -2.79
N ALA A 333 -0.91 10.33 -2.94
CA ALA A 333 -0.07 11.52 -2.87
C ALA A 333 0.49 11.81 -1.46
N HIS A 334 0.05 11.08 -0.42
CA HIS A 334 0.40 11.35 0.98
C HIS A 334 0.13 12.79 1.45
N ASP A 335 -0.86 13.44 0.82
CA ASP A 335 -1.40 14.76 1.12
C ASP A 335 -2.80 14.81 0.51
N ILE A 336 -3.82 15.16 1.30
CA ILE A 336 -5.22 15.15 0.83
C ILE A 336 -5.49 16.19 -0.25
N PHE A 337 -4.86 17.37 -0.18
CA PHE A 337 -5.07 18.44 -1.14
C PHE A 337 -4.39 18.14 -2.47
N LEU A 338 -3.16 17.61 -2.45
CA LEU A 338 -2.48 17.13 -3.65
C LEU A 338 -3.24 15.96 -4.27
N GLN A 339 -3.70 15.01 -3.46
CA GLN A 339 -4.52 13.89 -3.96
C GLN A 339 -5.77 14.40 -4.68
N ILE A 340 -6.51 15.31 -4.05
CA ILE A 340 -7.72 15.90 -4.63
C ILE A 340 -7.39 16.74 -5.87
N ALA A 341 -6.27 17.47 -5.86
CA ALA A 341 -5.84 18.26 -7.01
C ALA A 341 -5.54 17.35 -8.21
N VAL A 342 -4.83 16.25 -8.00
CA VAL A 342 -4.55 15.29 -9.08
C VAL A 342 -5.83 14.66 -9.59
N ASP A 343 -6.70 14.15 -8.71
CA ASP A 343 -7.89 13.41 -9.14
C ASP A 343 -8.99 14.33 -9.72
N TYR A 344 -9.20 15.51 -9.14
CA TYR A 344 -10.37 16.38 -9.40
C TYR A 344 -10.04 17.83 -9.78
N GLY A 345 -8.75 18.19 -9.86
CA GLY A 345 -8.30 19.52 -10.21
C GLY A 345 -8.68 20.59 -9.18
N VAL A 346 -8.58 21.85 -9.61
CA VAL A 346 -8.96 23.01 -8.81
C VAL A 346 -10.42 22.94 -8.36
N SER A 347 -11.29 22.37 -9.19
CA SER A 347 -12.72 22.26 -8.85
C SER A 347 -12.96 21.42 -7.60
N GLY A 348 -12.30 20.26 -7.48
CA GLY A 348 -12.34 19.43 -6.28
C GLY A 348 -11.67 20.09 -5.07
N VAL A 349 -10.52 20.74 -5.27
CA VAL A 349 -9.81 21.44 -4.18
C VAL A 349 -10.69 22.53 -3.58
N VAL A 350 -11.31 23.38 -4.41
CA VAL A 350 -12.21 24.45 -3.96
C VAL A 350 -13.42 23.87 -3.22
N PHE A 351 -14.01 22.79 -3.75
CA PHE A 351 -15.14 22.13 -3.11
C PHE A 351 -14.77 21.63 -1.70
N VAL A 352 -13.70 20.85 -1.57
CA VAL A 352 -13.28 20.28 -0.28
C VAL A 352 -12.79 21.36 0.69
N ALA A 353 -12.04 22.36 0.21
CA ALA A 353 -11.64 23.51 1.02
C ALA A 353 -12.87 24.27 1.55
N GLY A 354 -13.92 24.42 0.74
CA GLY A 354 -15.20 24.98 1.16
C GLY A 354 -15.85 24.19 2.29
N LEU A 355 -15.90 22.85 2.18
CA LEU A 355 -16.44 21.98 3.24
C LEU A 355 -15.65 22.10 4.54
N ILE A 356 -14.33 22.11 4.45
CA ILE A 356 -13.44 22.29 5.60
C ILE A 356 -13.67 23.67 6.23
N GLY A 357 -13.78 24.73 5.42
CA GLY A 357 -14.05 26.08 5.88
C GLY A 357 -15.38 26.18 6.64
N VAL A 358 -16.45 25.59 6.10
CA VAL A 358 -17.77 25.52 6.76
C VAL A 358 -17.70 24.74 8.07
N PHE A 359 -17.05 23.57 8.06
CA PHE A 359 -16.84 22.74 9.25
C PHE A 359 -16.13 23.53 10.36
N LEU A 360 -15.01 24.18 10.04
CA LEU A 360 -14.25 24.98 11.00
C LEU A 360 -15.10 26.14 11.51
N TYR A 361 -15.72 26.92 10.62
CA TYR A 361 -16.53 28.08 11.00
C TYR A 361 -17.68 27.71 11.95
N LEU A 362 -18.50 26.72 11.58
CA LEU A 362 -19.64 26.29 12.39
C LEU A 362 -19.16 25.64 13.70
N GLY A 363 -18.09 24.84 13.64
CA GLY A 363 -17.52 24.17 14.81
C GLY A 363 -17.00 25.15 15.85
N PHE A 364 -16.23 26.15 15.42
CA PHE A 364 -15.73 27.21 16.29
C PHE A 364 -16.86 28.06 16.88
N LYS A 365 -17.82 28.47 16.05
CA LYS A 365 -19.00 29.23 16.52
C LYS A 365 -19.72 28.47 17.63
N ALA A 366 -20.00 27.20 17.41
CA ALA A 366 -20.70 26.36 18.39
C ALA A 366 -19.86 26.07 19.65
N ALA A 367 -18.53 25.98 19.54
CA ALA A 367 -17.65 25.78 20.68
C ALA A 367 -17.57 27.01 21.61
N LEU A 368 -17.58 28.22 21.02
CA LEU A 368 -17.47 29.49 21.75
C LEU A 368 -18.79 29.93 22.40
N GLN A 369 -19.94 29.55 21.82
CA GLN A 369 -21.27 29.93 22.34
C GLN A 369 -21.71 29.13 23.58
N ARG A 370 -20.94 28.14 24.05
CA ARG A 370 -21.32 27.30 25.21
C ARG A 370 -20.80 27.90 26.52
N GLU A 371 -21.71 28.34 27.37
CA GLU A 371 -21.41 28.86 28.71
C GLU A 371 -21.15 27.73 29.73
N SER A 372 -20.06 27.87 30.49
CA SER A 372 -19.70 27.18 31.74
C SER A 372 -19.33 25.67 31.72
N PRO A 373 -18.40 25.22 32.61
CA PRO A 373 -18.00 23.81 32.75
C PRO A 373 -19.14 22.92 33.28
N PRO A 374 -19.10 21.59 33.04
CA PRO A 374 -17.96 20.80 32.55
C PRO A 374 -17.67 20.89 31.04
N LEU A 375 -16.47 20.45 30.63
CA LEU A 375 -16.05 20.45 29.23
C LEU A 375 -16.95 19.48 28.44
N HIS A 376 -17.68 19.96 27.44
CA HIS A 376 -18.67 19.14 26.72
C HIS A 376 -18.01 18.24 25.67
N PHE A 377 -18.54 17.03 25.45
CA PHE A 377 -17.99 16.05 24.49
C PHE A 377 -17.97 16.55 23.03
N SER A 378 -18.85 17.50 22.67
CA SER A 378 -18.81 18.17 21.37
C SER A 378 -17.45 18.84 21.08
N ILE A 379 -16.74 19.33 22.11
CA ILE A 379 -15.40 19.88 21.95
C ILE A 379 -14.40 18.77 21.59
N ALA A 380 -14.52 17.59 22.20
CA ALA A 380 -13.69 16.44 21.84
C ALA A 380 -13.86 16.04 20.38
N TYR A 381 -15.09 16.05 19.86
CA TYR A 381 -15.34 15.69 18.46
C TYR A 381 -14.73 16.70 17.48
N LEU A 382 -14.82 18.00 17.81
CA LEU A 382 -14.17 19.06 17.03
C LEU A 382 -12.65 18.96 17.07
N MET A 383 -12.06 18.65 18.23
CA MET A 383 -10.63 18.38 18.38
C MET A 383 -10.20 17.21 17.50
N GLY A 384 -10.96 16.11 17.50
CA GLY A 384 -10.70 14.95 16.65
C GLY A 384 -10.78 15.29 15.15
N GLY A 385 -11.76 16.09 14.75
CA GLY A 385 -11.90 16.54 13.35
C GLY A 385 -10.76 17.46 12.90
N VAL A 386 -10.33 18.40 13.75
CA VAL A 386 -9.15 19.24 13.46
C VAL A 386 -7.87 18.41 13.43
N ALA A 387 -7.70 17.46 14.35
CA ALA A 387 -6.55 16.55 14.35
C ALA A 387 -6.49 15.72 13.06
N PHE A 388 -7.64 15.22 12.59
CA PHE A 388 -7.80 14.54 11.30
C PHE A 388 -7.32 15.42 10.13
N LEU A 389 -7.82 16.66 10.04
CA LEU A 389 -7.49 17.59 8.96
C LEU A 389 -5.99 17.91 8.94
N SER A 390 -5.43 18.22 10.10
CA SER A 390 -4.01 18.57 10.23
C SER A 390 -3.09 17.42 9.87
N GLN A 391 -3.43 16.18 10.25
CA GLN A 391 -2.64 15.01 9.87
C GLN A 391 -2.67 14.78 8.36
N HIS A 392 -3.81 15.02 7.71
CA HIS A 392 -3.98 14.82 6.26
C HIS A 392 -3.31 15.88 5.38
N LEU A 393 -2.76 16.95 5.97
CA LEU A 393 -1.82 17.85 5.28
C LEU A 393 -0.52 17.15 4.91
N VAL A 394 -0.23 16.02 5.55
CA VAL A 394 0.98 15.23 5.32
C VAL A 394 0.65 13.74 5.37
N ASP A 395 -0.57 13.32 5.09
CA ASP A 395 -0.92 11.90 4.94
C ASP A 395 -2.19 11.76 4.10
N PHE A 396 -2.39 10.59 3.49
CA PHE A 396 -3.66 10.23 2.88
C PHE A 396 -4.06 8.84 3.34
N MET A 397 -5.02 8.76 4.26
CA MET A 397 -5.41 7.51 4.93
C MET A 397 -6.83 7.06 4.58
N LEU A 398 -7.49 7.77 3.67
CA LEU A 398 -8.86 7.47 3.26
C LEU A 398 -8.96 6.20 2.40
N VAL A 399 -7.83 5.66 1.92
CA VAL A 399 -7.75 4.34 1.29
C VAL A 399 -7.97 3.20 2.28
N THR A 400 -7.75 3.43 3.58
CA THR A 400 -7.91 2.44 4.65
C THR A 400 -9.37 2.40 5.10
N PRO A 401 -10.14 1.35 4.78
CA PRO A 401 -11.59 1.33 5.02
C PRO A 401 -11.96 1.46 6.51
N GLN A 402 -11.16 0.86 7.39
CA GLN A 402 -11.36 0.91 8.85
C GLN A 402 -11.23 2.34 9.37
N TYR A 403 -10.28 3.10 8.83
CA TYR A 403 -10.07 4.50 9.16
C TYR A 403 -11.23 5.37 8.67
N LEU A 404 -11.68 5.15 7.43
CA LEU A 404 -12.79 5.89 6.83
C LEU A 404 -14.12 5.66 7.58
N GLY A 405 -14.40 4.43 8.00
CA GLY A 405 -15.57 4.12 8.83
C GLY A 405 -15.57 4.89 10.15
N MET A 406 -14.41 4.97 10.83
CA MET A 406 -14.26 5.73 12.07
C MET A 406 -14.41 7.24 11.85
N LEU A 407 -13.90 7.76 10.75
CA LEU A 407 -14.10 9.15 10.37
C LEU A 407 -15.59 9.47 10.16
N VAL A 408 -16.34 8.61 9.47
CA VAL A 408 -17.78 8.82 9.24
C VAL A 408 -18.53 8.88 10.57
N LEU A 409 -18.24 7.99 11.52
CA LEU A 409 -18.84 8.05 12.85
C LEU A 409 -18.51 9.35 13.58
N LEU A 410 -17.24 9.79 13.55
CA LEU A 410 -16.83 11.06 14.13
C LEU A 410 -17.56 12.24 13.49
N LEU A 411 -17.66 12.28 12.17
CA LEU A 411 -18.35 13.35 11.43
C LEU A 411 -19.84 13.42 11.80
N ILE A 412 -20.50 12.27 12.01
CA ILE A 412 -21.90 12.23 12.47
C ILE A 412 -22.04 12.80 13.88
N LEU A 413 -21.12 12.45 14.79
CA LEU A 413 -21.08 13.03 16.13
C LEU A 413 -20.88 14.56 16.08
N VAL A 414 -20.02 15.05 15.18
CA VAL A 414 -19.83 16.48 14.94
C VAL A 414 -21.10 17.14 14.40
N LEU A 415 -21.71 16.58 13.34
CA LEU A 415 -22.93 17.11 12.74
C LEU A 415 -24.07 17.22 13.75
N LYS A 416 -24.30 16.14 14.52
CA LYS A 416 -25.43 16.03 15.45
C LYS A 416 -25.24 16.83 16.74
N HIS A 417 -24.04 16.84 17.31
CA HIS A 417 -23.81 17.37 18.66
C HIS A 417 -22.89 18.58 18.74
N ALA A 418 -22.15 18.90 17.68
CA ALA A 418 -21.28 20.07 17.65
C ALA A 418 -21.82 21.18 16.75
N LEU A 419 -22.20 20.91 15.50
CA LEU A 419 -22.54 21.98 14.54
C LEU A 419 -23.97 22.50 14.64
N GLY A 420 -24.92 21.71 15.20
CA GLY A 420 -26.32 22.13 15.33
C GLY A 420 -26.98 22.42 13.98
N ALA A 421 -26.64 21.65 12.94
CA ALA A 421 -27.20 21.82 11.62
C ALA A 421 -28.72 21.55 11.62
N GLY A 422 -29.47 22.31 10.83
CA GLY A 422 -30.91 22.12 10.69
C GLY A 422 -31.28 20.70 10.22
N GLU A 423 -32.45 20.24 10.61
CA GLU A 423 -32.96 18.91 10.25
C GLU A 423 -34.20 19.02 9.36
N TRP A 424 -34.27 18.15 8.36
CA TRP A 424 -35.47 17.90 7.58
C TRP A 424 -36.18 16.68 8.12
N ALA A 425 -37.38 16.87 8.65
CA ALA A 425 -38.25 15.75 9.01
C ALA A 425 -38.76 15.06 7.75
N MET A 426 -38.71 13.73 7.72
CA MET A 426 -39.13 12.92 6.58
C MET A 426 -40.19 11.90 7.00
N SER A 427 -41.19 11.71 6.12
CA SER A 427 -42.14 10.61 6.28
C SER A 427 -41.46 9.27 5.99
N ARG A 428 -41.94 8.19 6.63
CA ARG A 428 -41.44 6.82 6.39
C ARG A 428 -41.47 6.44 4.90
N LYS A 429 -42.49 6.87 4.15
CA LYS A 429 -42.60 6.65 2.70
C LYS A 429 -41.47 7.36 1.93
N THR A 430 -41.17 8.60 2.28
CA THR A 430 -40.09 9.36 1.64
C THR A 430 -38.73 8.75 1.94
N PHE A 431 -38.49 8.39 3.21
CA PHE A 431 -37.26 7.70 3.61
C PHE A 431 -37.09 6.36 2.90
N PHE A 432 -38.18 5.59 2.74
CA PHE A 432 -38.17 4.34 1.99
C PHE A 432 -37.78 4.56 0.52
N VAL A 433 -38.43 5.48 -0.19
CA VAL A 433 -38.18 5.73 -1.62
C VAL A 433 -36.75 6.22 -1.84
N LEU A 434 -36.27 7.18 -1.04
CA LEU A 434 -34.90 7.67 -1.15
C LEU A 434 -33.88 6.58 -0.84
N GLY A 435 -34.09 5.81 0.23
CA GLY A 435 -33.21 4.71 0.61
C GLY A 435 -33.14 3.62 -0.47
N CYS A 436 -34.27 3.23 -1.07
CA CYS A 436 -34.30 2.30 -2.20
C CYS A 436 -33.57 2.86 -3.43
N GLY A 437 -33.69 4.15 -3.72
CA GLY A 437 -32.94 4.80 -4.80
C GLY A 437 -31.42 4.72 -4.58
N VAL A 438 -30.95 5.03 -3.37
CA VAL A 438 -29.54 4.92 -2.99
C VAL A 438 -29.04 3.48 -3.07
N VAL A 439 -29.81 2.51 -2.58
CA VAL A 439 -29.47 1.08 -2.68
C VAL A 439 -29.39 0.64 -4.14
N GLY A 440 -30.30 1.10 -5.01
CA GLY A 440 -30.26 0.83 -6.45
C GLY A 440 -28.95 1.31 -7.08
N VAL A 441 -28.51 2.54 -6.78
CA VAL A 441 -27.22 3.07 -7.23
C VAL A 441 -26.06 2.20 -6.74
N ILE A 442 -26.04 1.84 -5.46
CA ILE A 442 -24.97 1.00 -4.87
C ILE A 442 -24.89 -0.36 -5.55
N LEU A 443 -26.03 -0.99 -5.87
CA LEU A 443 -26.07 -2.30 -6.53
C LEU A 443 -25.62 -2.23 -8.00
N ILE A 444 -25.96 -1.16 -8.73
CA ILE A 444 -25.44 -0.93 -10.08
C ILE A 444 -23.92 -0.79 -10.05
N LEU A 445 -23.40 0.02 -9.11
CA LEU A 445 -21.95 0.18 -8.94
C LEU A 445 -21.27 -1.13 -8.53
N GLN A 446 -21.88 -1.93 -7.64
CA GLN A 446 -21.37 -3.27 -7.29
C GLN A 446 -21.27 -4.18 -8.51
N GLY A 447 -22.25 -4.13 -9.41
CA GLY A 447 -22.22 -4.90 -10.66
C GLY A 447 -21.02 -4.52 -11.55
N GLN A 448 -20.69 -3.23 -11.63
CA GLN A 448 -19.52 -2.75 -12.40
C GLN A 448 -18.20 -3.13 -11.74
N VAL A 449 -18.12 -2.99 -10.42
CA VAL A 449 -16.96 -3.43 -9.61
C VAL A 449 -16.72 -4.92 -9.79
N ALA A 450 -17.76 -5.76 -9.68
CA ALA A 450 -17.65 -7.20 -9.86
C ALA A 450 -17.21 -7.59 -11.29
N ARG A 451 -17.69 -6.88 -12.33
CA ARG A 451 -17.28 -7.12 -13.72
C ARG A 451 -15.81 -6.81 -13.96
N GLN A 452 -15.30 -5.71 -13.42
CA GLN A 452 -13.93 -5.24 -13.70
C GLN A 452 -12.86 -5.83 -12.78
N MET A 453 -13.25 -6.31 -11.59
CA MET A 453 -12.37 -7.00 -10.66
C MET A 453 -12.47 -8.52 -10.77
N ALA A 454 -13.23 -9.03 -11.74
CA ALA A 454 -13.28 -10.46 -11.98
C ALA A 454 -11.87 -10.94 -12.34
N SER A 455 -11.32 -11.80 -11.49
CA SER A 455 -10.08 -12.53 -11.70
C SER A 455 -10.42 -13.96 -12.13
N CYS A 456 -9.46 -14.62 -12.76
CA CYS A 456 -9.45 -16.08 -12.71
C CYS A 456 -9.08 -16.43 -11.26
N ASN A 457 -9.82 -17.30 -10.59
CA ASN A 457 -9.57 -17.63 -9.18
C ASN A 457 -8.27 -18.48 -9.06
N PHE A 458 -7.13 -17.86 -9.32
CA PHE A 458 -5.77 -18.42 -9.32
C PHE A 458 -5.28 -18.63 -7.87
N ALA A 459 -6.09 -18.27 -6.87
CA ALA A 459 -5.78 -18.27 -5.45
C ALA A 459 -5.46 -19.64 -4.82
N GLU A 460 -5.53 -20.74 -5.58
CA GLU A 460 -5.10 -22.08 -5.14
C GLU A 460 -3.68 -22.44 -5.65
N TYR A 461 -2.76 -21.46 -5.63
CA TYR A 461 -1.32 -21.71 -5.84
C TYR A 461 -0.53 -21.96 -4.52
N PRO A 462 -1.09 -22.65 -3.52
CA PRO A 462 -0.24 -23.50 -2.69
C PRO A 462 -0.84 -24.91 -2.54
N SER A 463 -0.08 -25.92 -2.98
CA SER A 463 -0.15 -27.37 -2.67
C SER A 463 -0.91 -28.35 -3.58
N SER A 464 -1.74 -27.97 -4.56
CA SER A 464 -2.54 -28.94 -5.34
C SER A 464 -2.04 -29.28 -6.76
N ILE A 465 -0.96 -28.67 -7.25
CA ILE A 465 -0.39 -28.99 -8.59
C ILE A 465 0.48 -30.26 -8.57
N ALA A 466 0.69 -30.89 -7.41
CA ALA A 466 1.19 -32.27 -7.38
C ALA A 466 0.15 -33.30 -7.89
N GLU A 467 -1.15 -32.94 -7.96
CA GLU A 467 -2.21 -33.88 -8.37
C GLU A 467 -3.00 -33.46 -9.62
N THR A 468 -2.93 -32.18 -10.04
CA THR A 468 -3.68 -31.71 -11.21
C THR A 468 -2.75 -31.08 -12.25
N ASN A 469 -2.52 -31.81 -13.34
CA ASN A 469 -1.69 -31.44 -14.51
C ASN A 469 -2.28 -30.28 -15.35
N SER A 470 -2.88 -29.26 -14.75
CA SER A 470 -3.42 -28.11 -15.49
C SER A 470 -3.58 -26.89 -14.58
N PRO A 471 -3.14 -25.68 -15.01
CA PRO A 471 -3.49 -24.42 -14.34
C PRO A 471 -5.00 -24.37 -14.05
N VAL A 472 -5.40 -23.88 -12.87
CA VAL A 472 -6.82 -23.74 -12.47
C VAL A 472 -7.63 -22.90 -13.47
N CYS A 473 -6.97 -22.05 -14.27
CA CYS A 473 -7.59 -21.31 -15.37
C CYS A 473 -7.96 -22.20 -16.57
N LEU A 474 -7.19 -23.27 -16.82
CA LEU A 474 -7.33 -24.18 -17.97
C LEU A 474 -8.18 -25.42 -17.65
N SER A 475 -8.27 -25.86 -16.39
CA SER A 475 -9.03 -27.06 -16.01
C SER A 475 -10.56 -26.88 -15.98
N ARG A 476 -11.07 -25.65 -16.22
CA ARG A 476 -12.50 -25.30 -16.17
C ARG A 476 -13.04 -24.64 -17.43
N GLU A 477 -12.39 -24.78 -18.58
CA GLU A 477 -12.90 -24.22 -19.85
C GLU A 477 -14.36 -24.66 -20.13
N ASP A 478 -14.72 -25.90 -19.75
CA ASP A 478 -16.07 -26.46 -19.89
C ASP A 478 -17.11 -25.94 -18.85
N ASP A 479 -16.66 -25.49 -17.67
CA ASP A 479 -17.55 -24.99 -16.60
C ASP A 479 -17.94 -23.51 -16.83
N TRP A 480 -17.07 -22.72 -17.47
CA TRP A 480 -17.25 -21.27 -17.65
C TRP A 480 -17.96 -20.85 -18.92
N GLN A 481 -18.02 -21.68 -19.97
CA GLN A 481 -18.95 -21.43 -21.10
C GLN A 481 -20.42 -21.31 -20.62
N SER A 482 -20.73 -21.84 -19.43
CA SER A 482 -22.05 -21.69 -18.79
C SER A 482 -22.25 -20.37 -18.03
N VAL A 483 -21.18 -19.62 -17.75
CA VAL A 483 -21.19 -18.35 -16.99
C VAL A 483 -20.80 -17.18 -17.92
N ASN A 484 -21.73 -16.86 -18.83
CA ASN A 484 -21.88 -15.58 -19.53
C ASN A 484 -20.56 -14.85 -19.91
N ASP A 485 -20.01 -15.18 -21.08
CA ASP A 485 -18.80 -14.61 -21.74
C ASP A 485 -18.67 -13.06 -21.71
N ASN A 486 -19.77 -12.33 -21.45
CA ASN A 486 -19.80 -10.86 -21.38
C ASN A 486 -19.37 -10.28 -20.02
N VAL A 487 -19.19 -11.08 -18.96
CA VAL A 487 -18.89 -10.55 -17.61
C VAL A 487 -17.38 -10.34 -17.40
N HIS A 488 -16.54 -11.17 -18.02
CA HIS A 488 -15.10 -11.23 -17.72
C HIS A 488 -14.22 -10.46 -18.72
N THR A 489 -14.67 -10.23 -19.95
CA THR A 489 -13.92 -9.52 -21.01
C THR A 489 -13.67 -8.04 -20.74
N ALA A 490 -14.34 -7.44 -19.75
CA ALA A 490 -14.10 -6.07 -19.33
C ALA A 490 -13.00 -5.93 -18.25
N SER A 491 -12.46 -7.06 -17.76
CA SER A 491 -11.43 -7.08 -16.70
C SER A 491 -10.05 -7.29 -17.30
N ALA A 492 -9.17 -6.29 -17.19
CA ALA A 492 -7.77 -6.45 -17.56
C ALA A 492 -7.09 -7.53 -16.71
N LEU A 493 -7.47 -7.68 -15.44
CA LEU A 493 -6.90 -8.68 -14.53
C LEU A 493 -7.18 -10.10 -15.01
N TYR A 494 -8.43 -10.38 -15.39
CA TYR A 494 -8.82 -11.65 -16.00
C TYR A 494 -7.96 -11.97 -17.23
N HIS A 495 -7.78 -10.99 -18.11
CA HIS A 495 -6.99 -11.13 -19.32
C HIS A 495 -5.51 -11.43 -19.04
N PHE A 496 -4.89 -10.74 -18.08
CA PHE A 496 -3.49 -10.98 -17.70
C PHE A 496 -3.30 -12.35 -17.03
N GLU A 497 -4.18 -12.75 -16.11
CA GLU A 497 -4.08 -14.05 -15.43
C GLU A 497 -4.30 -15.23 -16.39
N HIS A 498 -5.26 -15.09 -17.32
CA HIS A 498 -5.52 -16.11 -18.33
C HIS A 498 -4.35 -16.24 -19.32
N ALA A 499 -3.81 -15.10 -19.78
CA ALA A 499 -2.63 -15.09 -20.64
C ALA A 499 -1.43 -15.72 -19.93
N GLN A 500 -1.22 -15.41 -18.65
CA GLN A 500 -0.16 -16.03 -17.86
C GLN A 500 -0.36 -17.54 -17.72
N ALA A 501 -1.57 -18.01 -17.40
CA ALA A 501 -1.84 -19.45 -17.29
C ALA A 501 -1.51 -20.20 -18.60
N LEU A 502 -1.92 -19.64 -19.73
CA LEU A 502 -1.57 -20.16 -21.05
C LEU A 502 -0.06 -20.11 -21.32
N ALA A 503 0.62 -19.05 -20.89
CA ALA A 503 2.06 -18.90 -21.04
C ALA A 503 2.83 -19.98 -20.25
N TRP A 504 2.39 -20.34 -19.04
CA TRP A 504 2.93 -21.44 -18.24
C TRP A 504 2.68 -22.80 -18.88
N GLU A 505 1.49 -23.02 -19.43
CA GLU A 505 1.18 -24.26 -20.13
C GLU A 505 2.05 -24.43 -21.39
N LEU A 506 2.26 -23.34 -22.14
CA LEU A 506 3.18 -23.34 -23.29
C LEU A 506 4.62 -23.66 -22.88
N ALA A 507 5.11 -23.06 -21.79
CA ALA A 507 6.46 -23.34 -21.29
C ALA A 507 6.60 -24.80 -20.84
N ARG A 508 5.59 -25.37 -20.18
CA ARG A 508 5.53 -26.78 -19.78
C ARG A 508 5.56 -27.71 -20.99
N HIS A 509 4.74 -27.44 -22.01
CA HIS A 509 4.71 -28.23 -23.25
C HIS A 509 6.09 -28.32 -23.89
N ILE A 510 6.79 -27.19 -24.00
CA ILE A 510 8.13 -27.15 -24.60
C ILE A 510 9.14 -27.96 -23.79
N GLN A 511 9.08 -27.87 -22.46
CA GLN A 511 9.96 -28.66 -21.59
C GLN A 511 9.70 -30.17 -21.70
N GLU A 512 8.43 -30.56 -21.85
CA GLU A 512 8.04 -31.97 -22.00
C GLU A 512 8.19 -32.48 -23.46
N GLY A 513 8.64 -31.64 -24.40
CA GLY A 513 8.73 -31.98 -25.81
C GLY A 513 7.37 -32.19 -26.49
N ILE A 514 6.29 -31.68 -25.88
CA ILE A 514 4.95 -31.69 -26.43
C ILE A 514 4.88 -30.57 -27.48
N PRO A 515 4.50 -30.86 -28.75
CA PRO A 515 4.33 -29.83 -29.77
C PRO A 515 3.35 -28.74 -29.29
N SER A 516 3.83 -27.49 -29.26
CA SER A 516 2.98 -26.36 -28.86
C SER A 516 1.90 -26.12 -29.94
N GLN A 517 0.65 -25.96 -29.50
CA GLN A 517 -0.46 -25.74 -30.42
C GLN A 517 -0.51 -24.27 -30.83
N SER A 518 -0.58 -23.98 -32.13
CA SER A 518 -0.77 -22.60 -32.66
C SER A 518 -1.98 -21.88 -32.03
N LEU A 519 -3.00 -22.65 -31.61
CA LEU A 519 -4.16 -22.13 -30.90
C LEU A 519 -3.81 -21.54 -29.52
N LEU A 520 -2.97 -22.22 -28.73
CA LEU A 520 -2.59 -21.77 -27.37
C LEU A 520 -1.81 -20.45 -27.43
N TRP A 521 -0.89 -20.33 -28.38
CA TRP A 521 -0.17 -19.08 -28.64
C TRP A 521 -1.10 -17.93 -29.01
N THR A 522 -2.02 -18.19 -29.94
CA THR A 522 -3.01 -17.20 -30.41
C THR A 522 -3.90 -16.74 -29.25
N GLN A 523 -4.36 -17.66 -28.41
CA GLN A 523 -5.16 -17.35 -27.22
C GLN A 523 -4.36 -16.53 -26.21
N ALA A 524 -3.12 -16.93 -25.88
CA ALA A 524 -2.29 -16.22 -24.91
C ALA A 524 -2.05 -14.76 -25.32
N ILE A 525 -1.66 -14.56 -26.59
CA ILE A 525 -1.46 -13.22 -27.17
C ILE A 525 -2.76 -12.42 -27.16
N SER A 526 -3.89 -13.02 -27.55
CA SER A 526 -5.19 -12.34 -27.60
C SER A 526 -5.62 -11.85 -26.21
N HIS A 527 -5.50 -12.70 -25.18
CA HIS A 527 -5.81 -12.29 -23.81
C HIS A 527 -4.85 -11.20 -23.33
N GLN A 528 -3.53 -11.37 -23.52
CA GLN A 528 -2.57 -10.38 -23.06
C GLN A 528 -2.80 -9.01 -23.71
N LYS A 529 -3.06 -9.00 -25.03
CA LYS A 529 -3.38 -7.78 -25.78
C LYS A 529 -4.65 -7.09 -25.28
N ALA A 530 -5.73 -7.84 -25.05
CA ALA A 530 -6.97 -7.31 -24.52
C ALA A 530 -6.77 -6.67 -23.12
N GLY A 531 -5.95 -7.31 -22.26
CA GLY A 531 -5.59 -6.74 -20.97
C GLY A 531 -4.83 -5.41 -21.09
N VAL A 532 -3.84 -5.34 -21.99
CA VAL A 532 -3.05 -4.12 -22.26
C VAL A 532 -3.92 -3.00 -22.83
N GLU A 533 -4.88 -3.32 -23.70
CA GLU A 533 -5.84 -2.33 -24.24
C GLU A 533 -6.74 -1.73 -23.15
N ILE A 534 -7.11 -2.52 -22.12
CA ILE A 534 -7.93 -2.06 -21.00
C ILE A 534 -7.09 -1.28 -19.96
N ASN A 535 -5.88 -1.76 -19.63
CA ASN A 535 -4.94 -1.08 -18.73
C ASN A 535 -3.52 -1.01 -19.34
N PRO A 536 -3.21 0.05 -20.10
CA PRO A 536 -1.92 0.23 -20.75
C PRO A 536 -0.85 0.85 -19.83
N TYR A 537 -1.12 1.03 -18.53
CA TYR A 537 -0.29 1.89 -17.68
C TYR A 537 0.77 1.14 -16.86
N TRP A 538 0.97 -0.15 -17.13
CA TRP A 538 1.87 -1.02 -16.41
C TRP A 538 2.81 -1.74 -17.39
N GLY A 539 4.02 -1.19 -17.60
CA GLY A 539 4.94 -1.61 -18.66
C GLY A 539 5.32 -3.09 -18.66
N VAL A 540 5.19 -3.76 -17.52
CA VAL A 540 5.43 -5.20 -17.40
C VAL A 540 4.44 -6.01 -18.27
N GLN A 541 3.18 -5.58 -18.36
CA GLN A 541 2.19 -6.31 -19.17
C GLN A 541 2.43 -6.14 -20.67
N GLU A 542 2.93 -4.99 -21.09
CA GLU A 542 3.30 -4.76 -22.48
C GLU A 542 4.59 -5.54 -22.84
N MET A 543 5.56 -5.62 -21.93
CA MET A 543 6.73 -6.48 -22.10
C MET A 543 6.32 -7.95 -22.25
N ASN A 544 5.43 -8.45 -21.38
CA ASN A 544 4.90 -9.81 -21.46
C ASN A 544 4.25 -10.09 -22.82
N LEU A 545 3.52 -9.11 -23.39
CA LEU A 545 2.96 -9.22 -24.73
C LEU A 545 4.06 -9.38 -25.78
N GLY A 546 5.11 -8.55 -25.73
CA GLY A 546 6.27 -8.67 -26.62
C GLY A 546 6.96 -10.03 -26.52
N LEU A 547 7.08 -10.60 -25.32
CA LEU A 547 7.67 -11.92 -25.09
C LEU A 547 6.80 -13.06 -25.61
N LEU A 548 5.47 -12.95 -25.54
CA LEU A 548 4.57 -13.92 -26.15
C LEU A 548 4.66 -13.91 -27.68
N TYR A 549 4.78 -12.72 -28.29
CA TYR A 549 5.05 -12.61 -29.73
C TYR A 549 6.38 -13.25 -30.12
N TRP A 550 7.42 -13.07 -29.29
CA TRP A 550 8.70 -13.74 -29.48
C TRP A 550 8.56 -15.25 -29.48
N GLY A 551 7.92 -15.81 -28.46
CA GLY A 551 7.70 -17.25 -28.34
C GLY A 551 6.87 -17.84 -29.48
N ASN A 552 5.94 -17.06 -30.06
CA ASN A 552 5.16 -17.44 -31.24
C ASN A 552 5.91 -17.24 -32.58
N GLY A 553 7.14 -16.74 -32.57
CA GLY A 553 7.98 -16.52 -33.76
C GLY A 553 7.75 -15.19 -34.50
N ASP A 554 6.90 -14.30 -33.98
CA ASP A 554 6.70 -12.95 -34.54
C ASP A 554 7.71 -11.97 -33.91
N TYR A 555 8.97 -12.12 -34.35
CA TYR A 555 10.10 -11.39 -33.78
C TYR A 555 10.06 -9.89 -34.08
N ASP A 556 9.49 -9.48 -35.21
CA ASP A 556 9.43 -8.06 -35.59
C ASP A 556 8.45 -7.30 -34.69
N THR A 557 7.26 -7.87 -34.44
CA THR A 557 6.29 -7.31 -33.50
C THR A 557 6.84 -7.31 -32.08
N SER A 558 7.50 -8.40 -31.67
CA SER A 558 8.16 -8.50 -30.36
C SER A 558 9.18 -7.39 -30.13
N LEU A 559 10.14 -7.20 -31.05
CA LEU A 559 11.16 -6.17 -30.95
C LEU A 559 10.57 -4.77 -30.96
N ALA A 560 9.54 -4.51 -31.76
CA ALA A 560 8.85 -3.22 -31.76
C ALA A 560 8.26 -2.90 -30.37
N ILE A 561 7.60 -3.87 -29.75
CA ILE A 561 7.03 -3.72 -28.40
C ILE A 561 8.13 -3.53 -27.35
N LEU A 562 9.16 -4.39 -27.33
CA LEU A 562 10.25 -4.29 -26.34
C LEU A 562 11.02 -2.96 -26.45
N ARG A 563 11.19 -2.43 -27.67
CA ARG A 563 11.75 -1.09 -27.90
C ARG A 563 10.84 0.02 -27.37
N SER A 564 9.52 -0.10 -27.53
CA SER A 564 8.56 0.86 -26.96
C SER A 564 8.63 0.86 -25.43
N VAL A 565 8.57 -0.33 -24.81
CA VAL A 565 8.63 -0.49 -23.34
C VAL A 565 9.91 0.13 -22.78
N THR A 566 11.06 -0.08 -23.42
CA THR A 566 12.33 0.49 -22.94
C THR A 566 12.47 1.99 -23.20
N GLN A 567 11.67 2.58 -24.09
CA GLN A 567 11.57 4.03 -24.27
C GLN A 567 10.66 4.65 -23.21
N ASP A 568 9.53 4.04 -22.92
CA ASP A 568 8.54 4.53 -21.95
C ASP A 568 8.97 4.28 -20.49
N PHE A 569 9.72 3.21 -20.26
CA PHE A 569 10.24 2.80 -18.94
C PHE A 569 11.77 2.62 -18.99
N PRO A 570 12.54 3.71 -19.19
CA PRO A 570 13.97 3.66 -19.47
C PRO A 570 14.81 3.10 -18.32
N MET A 571 14.23 2.96 -17.13
CA MET A 571 14.89 2.42 -15.96
C MET A 571 14.55 0.94 -15.70
N TYR A 572 13.65 0.32 -16.48
CA TYR A 572 13.23 -1.07 -16.28
C TYR A 572 14.28 -2.07 -16.80
N SER A 573 15.16 -2.55 -15.92
CA SER A 573 16.28 -3.44 -16.29
C SER A 573 15.86 -4.76 -16.90
N VAL A 574 14.76 -5.36 -16.44
CA VAL A 574 14.18 -6.59 -17.03
C VAL A 574 13.86 -6.36 -18.51
N ALA A 575 13.20 -5.24 -18.85
CA ALA A 575 12.86 -4.94 -20.25
C ALA A 575 14.11 -4.73 -21.11
N TRP A 576 15.12 -4.02 -20.61
CA TRP A 576 16.41 -3.88 -21.30
C TRP A 576 17.13 -5.22 -21.47
N LEU A 577 17.09 -6.10 -20.48
CA LEU A 577 17.76 -7.41 -20.53
C LEU A 577 17.11 -8.30 -21.61
N ASN A 578 15.78 -8.34 -21.63
CA ASN A 578 15.03 -9.10 -22.61
C ASN A 578 15.18 -8.51 -24.03
N LEU A 579 15.19 -7.18 -24.16
CA LEU A 579 15.48 -6.52 -25.44
C LEU A 579 16.90 -6.84 -25.93
N GLY A 580 17.91 -6.77 -25.05
CA GLY A 580 19.30 -7.08 -25.41
C GLY A 580 19.46 -8.49 -25.93
N TRP A 581 18.84 -9.47 -25.26
CA TRP A 581 18.84 -10.86 -25.71
C TRP A 581 18.09 -11.03 -27.03
N ALA A 582 16.90 -10.44 -27.17
CA ALA A 582 16.13 -10.51 -28.41
C ALA A 582 16.90 -9.90 -29.60
N GLU A 583 17.57 -8.76 -29.43
CA GLU A 583 18.39 -8.13 -30.47
C GLU A 583 19.62 -8.98 -30.83
N GLU A 584 20.27 -9.59 -29.84
CA GLU A 584 21.41 -10.51 -30.06
C GLU A 584 20.98 -11.72 -30.90
N GLN A 585 19.85 -12.36 -30.56
CA GLN A 585 19.31 -13.48 -31.32
C GLN A 585 18.91 -13.11 -32.76
N ARG A 586 18.65 -11.83 -33.04
CA ARG A 586 18.38 -11.32 -34.39
C ARG A 586 19.61 -10.77 -35.10
N GLY A 587 20.81 -10.91 -34.52
CA GLY A 587 22.07 -10.45 -35.11
C GLY A 587 22.26 -8.93 -35.07
N ASN A 588 21.44 -8.20 -34.30
CA ASN A 588 21.52 -6.74 -34.18
C ASN A 588 22.50 -6.35 -33.06
N GLU A 589 23.78 -6.69 -33.22
CA GLU A 589 24.80 -6.58 -32.17
C GLU A 589 24.91 -5.19 -31.53
N ILE A 590 24.81 -4.12 -32.33
CA ILE A 590 24.90 -2.73 -31.84
C ILE A 590 23.75 -2.41 -30.86
N ASN A 591 22.53 -2.83 -31.21
CA ASN A 591 21.36 -2.59 -30.37
C ASN A 591 21.40 -3.48 -29.12
N ALA A 592 21.84 -4.74 -29.26
CA ALA A 592 22.03 -5.67 -28.15
C ALA A 592 23.04 -5.12 -27.13
N LEU A 593 24.20 -4.65 -27.59
CA LEU A 593 25.22 -4.04 -26.74
C LEU A 593 24.71 -2.79 -26.03
N HIS A 594 23.95 -1.94 -26.73
CA HIS A 594 23.33 -0.78 -26.11
C HIS A 594 22.35 -1.18 -25.00
N ALA A 595 21.47 -2.15 -25.27
CA ALA A 595 20.50 -2.65 -24.30
C ALA A 595 21.17 -3.31 -23.09
N TYR A 596 22.15 -4.19 -23.29
CA TYR A 596 22.91 -4.80 -22.19
C TYR A 596 23.69 -3.78 -21.37
N THR A 597 24.28 -2.76 -22.01
CA THR A 597 24.93 -1.66 -21.30
C THR A 597 23.94 -0.92 -20.39
N ARG A 598 22.69 -0.71 -20.85
CA ARG A 598 21.63 -0.14 -20.02
C ARG A 598 21.27 -1.05 -18.85
N THR A 599 21.05 -2.35 -19.09
CA THR A 599 20.78 -3.33 -18.03
C THR A 599 21.85 -3.29 -16.95
N LEU A 600 23.14 -3.37 -17.32
CA LEU A 600 24.26 -3.42 -16.38
C LEU A 600 24.43 -2.14 -15.55
N ARG A 601 24.08 -0.97 -16.12
CA ARG A 601 24.06 0.29 -15.35
C ARG A 601 22.93 0.33 -14.33
N ILE A 602 21.79 -0.29 -14.63
CA ILE A 602 20.62 -0.34 -13.74
C ILE A 602 20.77 -1.41 -12.66
N ASN A 603 21.22 -2.59 -13.05
CA ASN A 603 21.39 -3.77 -12.22
C ASN A 603 22.74 -4.46 -12.54
N PRO A 604 23.85 -4.00 -11.92
CA PRO A 604 25.19 -4.51 -12.21
C PRO A 604 25.35 -6.02 -11.99
N MET A 605 24.64 -6.57 -10.99
CA MET A 605 24.77 -7.98 -10.59
C MET A 605 24.39 -8.96 -11.71
N VAL A 606 23.70 -8.52 -12.76
CA VAL A 606 23.41 -9.32 -13.96
C VAL A 606 24.71 -9.89 -14.54
N ASN A 607 25.84 -9.17 -14.45
CA ASN A 607 27.14 -9.62 -14.93
C ASN A 607 27.73 -10.83 -14.16
N ARG A 608 27.19 -11.19 -13.01
CA ARG A 608 27.55 -12.42 -12.27
C ARG A 608 26.45 -13.47 -12.26
N SER A 609 25.28 -13.14 -12.79
CA SER A 609 24.20 -14.11 -12.94
C SER A 609 24.57 -15.18 -13.97
N VAL A 610 23.93 -16.35 -13.90
CA VAL A 610 24.03 -17.40 -14.93
C VAL A 610 23.66 -16.93 -16.35
N MET A 611 23.03 -15.75 -16.50
CA MET A 611 22.72 -15.15 -17.80
C MET A 611 23.97 -14.83 -18.63
N VAL A 612 25.12 -14.55 -18.00
CA VAL A 612 26.35 -14.26 -18.76
C VAL A 612 26.88 -15.45 -19.55
N GLU A 613 26.55 -16.67 -19.10
CA GLU A 613 26.87 -17.91 -19.83
C GLU A 613 26.02 -18.07 -21.10
N LYS A 614 24.89 -17.36 -21.18
CA LYS A 614 23.94 -17.39 -22.31
C LYS A 614 24.18 -16.27 -23.33
N SER A 615 25.00 -15.25 -23.00
CA SER A 615 25.24 -14.09 -23.87
C SER A 615 26.70 -13.58 -23.78
N PRO A 616 27.52 -13.80 -24.83
CA PRO A 616 28.84 -13.20 -24.93
C PRO A 616 28.79 -11.66 -25.02
N LEU A 617 27.76 -11.09 -25.66
CA LEU A 617 27.62 -9.64 -25.78
C LEU A 617 27.33 -8.97 -24.44
N LEU A 618 26.56 -9.62 -23.55
CA LEU A 618 26.37 -9.14 -22.17
C LEU A 618 27.70 -9.07 -21.42
N SER A 619 28.52 -10.11 -21.53
CA SER A 619 29.88 -10.13 -20.96
C SER A 619 30.80 -9.07 -21.57
N TYR A 620 30.62 -8.76 -22.86
CA TYR A 620 31.38 -7.70 -23.51
C TYR A 620 30.96 -6.30 -23.02
N ALA A 621 29.65 -6.07 -22.86
CA ALA A 621 29.09 -4.80 -22.42
C ALA A 621 29.56 -4.39 -21.02
N SER A 622 29.94 -5.33 -20.15
CA SER A 622 30.42 -5.03 -18.79
C SER A 622 31.82 -4.42 -18.73
N ARG A 623 32.60 -4.48 -19.82
CA ARG A 623 33.96 -3.90 -19.87
C ARG A 623 33.98 -2.39 -19.61
N ASP A 624 32.93 -1.69 -20.04
CA ASP A 624 32.82 -0.24 -19.87
C ASP A 624 32.27 0.16 -18.50
N LEU A 625 31.79 -0.81 -17.70
CA LEU A 625 31.17 -0.55 -16.41
C LEU A 625 32.17 -0.01 -15.39
N PHE A 626 33.44 -0.47 -15.44
CA PHE A 626 34.51 0.06 -14.58
C PHE A 626 34.79 1.54 -14.89
N ALA A 627 34.96 1.88 -16.17
CA ALA A 627 35.21 3.25 -16.59
C ALA A 627 34.01 4.17 -16.26
N TRP A 628 32.79 3.65 -16.35
CA TRP A 628 31.59 4.36 -15.93
C TRP A 628 31.52 4.60 -14.41
N MET A 629 31.87 3.61 -13.60
CA MET A 629 31.93 3.71 -12.13
C MET A 629 32.91 4.80 -11.65
N GLU A 630 34.04 4.96 -12.35
CA GLU A 630 35.06 5.97 -12.04
C GLU A 630 34.73 7.37 -12.59
N ASN A 631 33.82 7.49 -13.55
CA ASN A 631 33.42 8.78 -14.12
C ASN A 631 32.29 9.44 -13.31
N GLU A 632 32.68 10.23 -12.30
CA GLU A 632 31.78 10.89 -11.35
C GLU A 632 30.68 11.73 -12.02
N THR A 633 30.98 12.48 -13.09
CA THR A 633 29.97 13.34 -13.75
C THR A 633 28.94 12.52 -14.53
N ALA A 634 29.37 11.47 -15.24
CA ALA A 634 28.47 10.59 -15.98
C ALA A 634 27.62 9.73 -15.03
N TRP A 635 28.22 9.31 -13.91
CA TRP A 635 27.57 8.63 -12.80
C TRP A 635 26.49 9.50 -12.17
N ASP A 636 26.85 10.70 -11.72
CA ASP A 636 25.94 11.60 -11.03
C ASP A 636 24.78 12.03 -11.91
N THR A 637 25.03 12.37 -13.17
CA THR A 637 23.94 12.77 -14.10
C THR A 637 22.96 11.63 -14.36
N TRP A 638 23.45 10.41 -14.54
CA TRP A 638 22.60 9.25 -14.79
C TRP A 638 21.78 8.87 -13.56
N TYR A 639 22.42 8.82 -12.38
CA TYR A 639 21.74 8.49 -11.14
C TYR A 639 20.85 9.61 -10.61
N ASP A 640 21.19 10.89 -10.77
CA ASP A 640 20.32 12.03 -10.36
C ASP A 640 19.03 12.08 -11.17
N ALA A 641 19.09 11.79 -12.47
CA ALA A 641 17.89 11.68 -13.29
C ALA A 641 17.02 10.48 -12.89
N SER A 642 17.63 9.38 -12.42
CA SER A 642 16.96 8.13 -12.08
C SER A 642 16.67 7.93 -10.57
N ARG A 643 16.91 8.95 -9.73
CA ARG A 643 17.01 8.86 -8.26
C ARG A 643 15.68 8.79 -7.50
N HIS A 644 14.56 8.51 -8.17
CA HIS A 644 13.24 8.76 -7.62
C HIS A 644 12.93 8.02 -6.31
N ASP A 645 13.52 6.83 -6.05
CA ASP A 645 13.46 6.16 -4.72
C ASP A 645 14.74 5.40 -4.29
N ARG A 646 15.83 5.47 -5.07
CA ARG A 646 17.13 4.82 -4.73
C ARG A 646 17.98 5.60 -3.72
N ALA A 647 17.46 6.68 -3.12
CA ALA A 647 18.06 7.43 -1.99
C ALA A 647 18.31 6.57 -0.72
N ARG A 648 18.04 5.26 -0.81
CA ARG A 648 18.32 4.26 0.22
C ARG A 648 19.81 3.96 0.35
N TYR A 649 20.63 4.16 -0.68
CA TYR A 649 22.03 3.74 -0.70
C TYR A 649 22.94 4.87 -1.18
N ASP A 650 24.09 5.04 -0.52
CA ASP A 650 25.10 6.03 -0.88
C ASP A 650 25.91 5.60 -2.13
N VAL A 651 26.77 6.50 -2.62
CA VAL A 651 27.59 6.26 -3.81
C VAL A 651 28.57 5.10 -3.59
N ALA A 652 29.15 4.96 -2.39
CA ALA A 652 30.09 3.90 -2.10
C ALA A 652 29.40 2.53 -2.17
N TYR A 653 28.16 2.40 -1.69
CA TYR A 653 27.38 1.16 -1.87
C TYR A 653 27.33 0.72 -3.33
N TRP A 654 26.95 1.61 -4.24
CA TRP A 654 26.80 1.27 -5.66
C TRP A 654 28.13 0.98 -6.34
N LYS A 655 29.22 1.69 -5.98
CA LYS A 655 30.57 1.34 -6.42
C LYS A 655 30.95 -0.06 -5.93
N GLY A 656 30.60 -0.41 -4.70
CA GLY A 656 30.78 -1.76 -4.15
C GLY A 656 30.03 -2.84 -4.92
N ILE A 657 28.74 -2.60 -5.25
CA ILE A 657 27.94 -3.54 -6.06
C ILE A 657 28.51 -3.70 -7.48
N ILE A 658 29.00 -2.63 -8.11
CA ILE A 658 29.65 -2.74 -9.43
C ILE A 658 30.98 -3.48 -9.33
N ALA A 659 31.80 -3.20 -8.32
CA ALA A 659 33.03 -3.92 -8.09
C ALA A 659 32.78 -5.42 -7.88
N LEU A 660 31.74 -5.80 -7.12
CA LEU A 660 31.28 -7.19 -7.00
C LEU A 660 30.95 -7.78 -8.36
N ALA A 661 30.09 -7.10 -9.13
CA ALA A 661 29.65 -7.52 -10.45
C ALA A 661 30.82 -7.74 -11.44
N LEU A 662 31.89 -6.98 -11.29
CA LEU A 662 33.11 -7.06 -12.12
C LEU A 662 34.16 -8.05 -11.60
N GLY A 663 33.91 -8.71 -10.46
CA GLY A 663 34.88 -9.61 -9.82
C GLY A 663 36.05 -8.92 -9.14
N GLN A 664 35.94 -7.61 -8.87
CA GLN A 664 36.93 -6.83 -8.14
C GLN A 664 36.66 -6.91 -6.63
N SER A 665 36.91 -8.08 -6.02
CA SER A 665 36.55 -8.37 -4.62
C SER A 665 37.20 -7.39 -3.62
N ASP A 666 38.47 -7.04 -3.79
CA ASP A 666 39.16 -6.09 -2.90
C ASP A 666 38.53 -4.67 -2.95
N LEU A 667 38.15 -4.21 -4.15
CA LEU A 667 37.46 -2.92 -4.31
C LEU A 667 36.04 -2.98 -3.74
N ALA A 668 35.36 -4.12 -3.93
CA ALA A 668 34.03 -4.34 -3.38
C ALA A 668 34.02 -4.25 -1.86
N VAL A 669 34.94 -4.95 -1.18
CA VAL A 669 35.11 -4.86 0.28
C VAL A 669 35.32 -3.41 0.69
N ARG A 670 36.29 -2.72 0.08
CA ARG A 670 36.62 -1.32 0.42
C ARG A 670 35.40 -0.40 0.33
N TYR A 671 34.65 -0.45 -0.76
CA TYR A 671 33.52 0.45 -0.96
C TYR A 671 32.29 0.08 -0.12
N LEU A 672 32.04 -1.21 0.12
CA LEU A 672 30.94 -1.65 0.98
C LEU A 672 31.23 -1.36 2.46
N ASP A 673 32.48 -1.48 2.90
CA ASP A 673 32.93 -1.03 4.22
C ASP A 673 32.76 0.48 4.37
N GLU A 674 33.20 1.26 3.39
CA GLU A 674 33.02 2.73 3.38
C GLU A 674 31.52 3.09 3.51
N SER A 675 30.66 2.43 2.74
CA SER A 675 29.20 2.61 2.82
C SER A 675 28.64 2.26 4.20
N TRP A 676 29.10 1.14 4.78
CA TRP A 676 28.71 0.70 6.11
C TRP A 676 29.10 1.70 7.20
N GLU A 677 30.32 2.25 7.12
CA GLU A 677 30.85 3.28 8.01
C GLU A 677 30.10 4.62 7.88
N GLN A 678 29.73 4.99 6.65
CA GLN A 678 28.92 6.19 6.36
C GLN A 678 27.46 6.08 6.83
N GLY A 679 27.04 4.93 7.34
CA GLY A 679 25.77 4.73 8.03
C GLY A 679 24.76 3.85 7.29
N ASN A 680 25.12 3.28 6.13
CA ASN A 680 24.27 2.33 5.41
C ASN A 680 24.31 0.92 6.04
N ARG A 681 23.81 0.82 7.27
CA ARG A 681 23.87 -0.41 8.10
C ARG A 681 22.67 -1.33 7.89
N LYS A 682 22.36 -1.68 6.64
CA LYS A 682 21.25 -2.60 6.30
C LYS A 682 21.75 -4.02 6.13
N LEU A 683 20.90 -5.01 6.43
CA LEU A 683 21.27 -6.43 6.30
C LEU A 683 21.67 -6.81 4.87
N ASN A 684 20.97 -6.30 3.83
CA ASN A 684 21.38 -6.56 2.45
C ASN A 684 22.83 -6.10 2.20
N THR A 685 23.24 -4.94 2.73
CA THR A 685 24.62 -4.42 2.61
C THR A 685 25.61 -5.30 3.35
N ALA A 686 25.28 -5.76 4.56
CA ALA A 686 26.10 -6.72 5.31
C ALA A 686 26.30 -8.02 4.54
N VAL A 687 25.25 -8.54 3.90
CA VAL A 687 25.36 -9.76 3.09
C VAL A 687 26.23 -9.55 1.84
N TYR A 688 26.09 -8.42 1.14
CA TYR A 688 26.98 -8.12 0.01
C TYR A 688 28.43 -7.93 0.45
N LEU A 689 28.67 -7.39 1.65
CA LEU A 689 30.01 -7.30 2.23
C LEU A 689 30.56 -8.70 2.57
N ALA A 690 29.76 -9.57 3.19
CA ALA A 690 30.12 -10.95 3.44
C ALA A 690 30.46 -11.70 2.14
N TYR A 691 29.67 -11.47 1.09
CA TYR A 691 29.94 -12.02 -0.24
C TYR A 691 31.24 -11.49 -0.84
N ALA A 692 31.54 -10.20 -0.67
CA ALA A 692 32.82 -9.63 -1.11
C ALA A 692 34.01 -10.30 -0.39
N HIS A 693 33.89 -10.52 0.92
CA HIS A 693 34.90 -11.24 1.72
C HIS A 693 35.06 -12.70 1.30
N MET A 694 33.95 -13.41 1.06
CA MET A 694 33.98 -14.77 0.52
C MET A 694 34.77 -14.82 -0.79
N LEU A 695 34.49 -13.90 -1.71
CA LEU A 695 35.18 -13.81 -3.00
C LEU A 695 36.65 -13.36 -2.89
N SER A 696 37.03 -12.60 -1.85
CA SER A 696 38.44 -12.27 -1.56
C SER A 696 39.17 -13.38 -0.82
N GLY A 697 38.49 -14.47 -0.45
CA GLY A 697 39.06 -15.63 0.24
C GLY A 697 39.00 -15.59 1.78
N ASP A 698 38.32 -14.60 2.36
CA ASP A 698 38.10 -14.48 3.81
C ASP A 698 36.76 -15.10 4.21
N MET A 699 36.69 -16.42 4.16
CA MET A 699 35.47 -17.17 4.47
C MET A 699 35.08 -17.07 5.95
N GLU A 700 36.07 -16.96 6.85
CA GLU A 700 35.81 -16.87 8.30
C GLU A 700 35.06 -15.59 8.64
N LEU A 701 35.45 -14.45 8.06
CA LEU A 701 34.74 -13.19 8.29
C LEU A 701 33.38 -13.18 7.60
N ALA A 702 33.28 -13.72 6.37
CA ALA A 702 32.02 -13.84 5.66
C ALA A 702 30.98 -14.63 6.47
N ASP A 703 31.39 -15.76 7.07
CA ASP A 703 30.55 -16.58 7.92
C ASP A 703 30.00 -15.82 9.13
N LYS A 704 30.88 -15.18 9.89
CA LYS A 704 30.51 -14.43 11.10
C LYS A 704 29.53 -13.31 10.79
N ILE A 705 29.73 -12.61 9.68
CA ILE A 705 28.79 -11.57 9.23
C ILE A 705 27.41 -12.19 8.95
N VAL A 706 27.35 -13.33 8.25
CA VAL A 706 26.08 -13.99 7.92
C VAL A 706 25.39 -14.60 9.15
N GLN A 707 26.13 -15.15 10.10
CA GLN A 707 25.59 -15.59 11.39
C GLN A 707 24.92 -14.43 12.13
N ASP A 708 25.58 -13.27 12.20
CA ASP A 708 25.01 -12.06 12.81
C ASP A 708 23.76 -11.56 12.05
N VAL A 709 23.78 -11.59 10.72
CA VAL A 709 22.61 -11.28 9.88
C VAL A 709 21.44 -12.21 10.21
N THR A 710 21.71 -13.51 10.35
CA THR A 710 20.69 -14.55 10.62
C THR A 710 20.10 -14.40 12.01
N VAL A 711 20.90 -14.07 13.01
CA VAL A 711 20.43 -13.72 14.37
C VAL A 711 19.44 -12.55 14.31
N LEU A 712 19.79 -11.48 13.57
CA LEU A 712 18.94 -10.29 13.46
C LEU A 712 17.65 -10.56 12.66
N GLN A 713 17.73 -11.43 11.65
CA GLN A 713 16.59 -11.91 10.86
C GLN A 713 15.62 -12.73 11.73
N ASN A 714 16.12 -13.73 12.45
CA ASN A 714 15.32 -14.69 13.21
C ASN A 714 14.57 -14.06 14.37
N HIS A 715 15.14 -13.04 15.01
CA HIS A 715 14.46 -12.27 16.06
C HIS A 715 13.55 -11.15 15.53
N GLU A 716 13.32 -11.09 14.21
CA GLU A 716 12.56 -10.04 13.51
C GLU A 716 13.04 -8.60 13.80
N VAL A 717 14.33 -8.43 14.14
CA VAL A 717 14.90 -7.11 14.46
C VAL A 717 15.11 -6.32 13.17
N TYR A 718 15.75 -6.97 12.19
CA TYR A 718 15.95 -6.47 10.84
C TYR A 718 15.62 -7.58 9.85
N LYS A 719 15.16 -7.22 8.64
CA LYS A 719 14.87 -8.20 7.60
C LYS A 719 15.74 -7.98 6.36
N ILE A 720 16.30 -9.06 5.83
CA ILE A 720 16.77 -9.12 4.44
C ILE A 720 15.53 -8.96 3.56
N ASN A 721 15.59 -8.05 2.58
CA ASN A 721 14.47 -7.78 1.66
C ASN A 721 14.90 -7.95 0.20
N SER A 722 15.73 -8.97 -0.06
CA SER A 722 16.22 -9.33 -1.39
C SER A 722 16.41 -10.85 -1.44
N PRO A 723 15.85 -11.55 -2.43
CA PRO A 723 15.97 -13.00 -2.53
C PRO A 723 17.40 -13.37 -2.91
N LEU A 724 18.07 -12.52 -3.72
CA LEU A 724 19.50 -12.64 -4.01
C LEU A 724 20.36 -12.53 -2.74
N ALA A 725 20.07 -11.58 -1.84
CA ALA A 725 20.82 -11.50 -0.59
C ALA A 725 20.54 -12.72 0.31
N MET A 726 19.29 -13.18 0.40
CA MET A 726 18.97 -14.41 1.15
C MET A 726 19.70 -15.63 0.59
N SER A 727 19.75 -15.80 -0.74
CA SER A 727 20.45 -16.93 -1.36
C SER A 727 21.96 -16.87 -1.17
N ILE A 728 22.56 -15.67 -1.25
CA ILE A 728 24.00 -15.48 -0.95
C ILE A 728 24.31 -15.86 0.50
N ALA A 729 23.50 -15.38 1.45
CA ALA A 729 23.66 -15.72 2.86
C ALA A 729 23.52 -17.23 3.08
N ALA A 730 22.52 -17.86 2.43
CA ALA A 730 22.31 -19.29 2.50
C ALA A 730 23.50 -20.09 1.95
N SER A 731 24.08 -19.68 0.81
CA SER A 731 25.31 -20.28 0.25
C SER A 731 26.50 -20.20 1.21
N ILE A 732 26.71 -19.04 1.86
CA ILE A 732 27.79 -18.87 2.84
C ILE A 732 27.60 -19.82 4.03
N LEU A 733 26.37 -19.93 4.56
CA LEU A 733 26.06 -20.87 5.64
C LEU A 733 26.26 -22.33 5.23
N HIS A 734 25.82 -22.70 4.03
CA HIS A 734 25.99 -24.06 3.50
C HIS A 734 27.48 -24.42 3.38
N ALA A 735 28.30 -23.50 2.85
CA ALA A 735 29.74 -23.70 2.73
C ALA A 735 30.46 -23.90 4.09
N ASN A 736 29.86 -23.43 5.20
CA ASN A 736 30.37 -23.64 6.56
C ASN A 736 29.67 -24.79 7.33
N GLY A 737 28.79 -25.55 6.66
CA GLY A 737 28.12 -26.72 7.22
C GLY A 737 26.84 -26.42 8.02
N GLU A 738 26.33 -25.19 7.99
CA GLU A 738 25.07 -24.79 8.63
C GLU A 738 23.85 -25.11 7.76
N ASN A 739 23.69 -26.39 7.41
CA ASN A 739 22.73 -26.86 6.42
C ASN A 739 21.26 -26.53 6.74
N ASP A 740 20.87 -26.53 8.02
CA ASP A 740 19.50 -26.21 8.42
C ASP A 740 19.17 -24.73 8.21
N ALA A 741 20.06 -23.84 8.65
CA ALA A 741 19.89 -22.40 8.46
C ALA A 741 19.97 -21.99 6.98
N ALA A 742 20.86 -22.64 6.22
CA ALA A 742 20.94 -22.48 4.77
C ALA A 742 19.64 -22.90 4.08
N TYR A 743 19.08 -24.07 4.42
CA TYR A 743 17.81 -24.56 3.86
C TYR A 743 16.64 -23.59 4.15
N ASP A 744 16.55 -23.09 5.38
CA ASP A 744 15.50 -22.14 5.77
C ASP A 744 15.62 -20.80 5.03
N LEU A 745 16.85 -20.30 4.80
CA LEU A 745 17.07 -19.07 4.04
C LEU A 745 16.84 -19.27 2.53
N PHE A 746 17.23 -20.41 1.95
CA PHE A 746 16.88 -20.70 0.55
C PHE A 746 15.38 -20.85 0.36
N THR A 747 14.68 -21.46 1.31
CA THR A 747 13.22 -21.53 1.30
C THR A 747 12.61 -20.13 1.32
N GLN A 748 13.08 -19.25 2.22
CA GLN A 748 12.65 -17.85 2.24
C GLN A 748 13.00 -17.10 0.95
N ALA A 749 14.20 -17.32 0.38
CA ALA A 749 14.63 -16.72 -0.87
C ALA A 749 13.72 -17.14 -2.04
N PHE A 750 13.40 -18.43 -2.12
CA PHE A 750 12.48 -18.98 -3.11
C PHE A 750 11.07 -18.44 -2.90
N GLU A 751 10.52 -18.47 -1.69
CA GLU A 751 9.18 -17.95 -1.41
C GLU A 751 9.07 -16.46 -1.74
N TRP A 752 10.08 -15.66 -1.38
CA TRP A 752 10.12 -14.25 -1.69
C TRP A 752 10.28 -14.01 -3.20
N GLY A 753 11.21 -14.73 -3.84
CA GLY A 753 11.45 -14.63 -5.28
C GLY A 753 10.35 -15.22 -6.17
N SER A 754 9.50 -16.11 -5.66
CA SER A 754 8.39 -16.71 -6.42
C SER A 754 7.02 -16.08 -6.11
N LYS A 755 6.79 -15.61 -4.88
CA LYS A 755 5.49 -15.07 -4.43
C LYS A 755 5.47 -13.54 -4.29
N TYR A 756 6.61 -12.88 -4.05
CA TYR A 756 6.69 -11.45 -3.66
C TYR A 756 7.36 -10.56 -4.72
N ILE A 757 6.96 -10.70 -5.99
CA ILE A 757 7.64 -10.00 -7.09
C ILE A 757 7.12 -8.56 -7.21
N VAL A 758 7.99 -7.61 -6.85
CA VAL A 758 8.19 -6.17 -7.15
C VAL A 758 6.98 -5.20 -7.12
N TYR A 759 5.72 -5.64 -7.30
CA TYR A 759 4.60 -4.73 -7.54
C TYR A 759 3.35 -5.03 -6.72
N GLU A 760 3.55 -5.60 -5.53
CA GLU A 760 2.51 -5.90 -4.53
C GLU A 760 1.55 -4.75 -4.23
N ARG A 761 1.93 -3.52 -4.56
CA ARG A 761 1.13 -2.33 -4.30
C ARG A 761 0.33 -1.86 -5.51
N TYR A 762 0.76 -2.13 -6.75
CA TYR A 762 0.10 -1.63 -7.95
C TYR A 762 -1.29 -2.26 -8.12
N TYR A 763 -1.35 -3.59 -8.20
CA TYR A 763 -2.60 -4.30 -8.42
C TYR A 763 -3.60 -4.11 -7.29
N PRO A 764 -3.22 -4.20 -6.00
CA PRO A 764 -4.14 -3.88 -4.92
C PRO A 764 -4.61 -2.42 -4.91
N ALA A 765 -3.81 -1.46 -5.36
CA ALA A 765 -4.25 -0.06 -5.44
C ALA A 765 -5.25 0.19 -6.57
N ILE A 766 -5.08 -0.46 -7.73
CA ILE A 766 -5.91 -0.21 -8.93
C ILE A 766 -7.11 -1.17 -9.01
N TYR A 767 -6.88 -2.44 -8.71
CA TYR A 767 -7.84 -3.54 -8.83
C TYR A 767 -8.36 -4.03 -7.49
N GLY A 768 -7.80 -3.56 -6.37
CA GLY A 768 -8.12 -4.08 -5.04
C GLY A 768 -7.52 -5.45 -4.74
N VAL A 769 -7.45 -6.35 -5.72
CA VAL A 769 -6.98 -7.73 -5.54
C VAL A 769 -5.50 -7.82 -5.89
N GLN A 770 -4.76 -8.70 -5.19
CA GLN A 770 -3.44 -9.12 -5.66
C GLN A 770 -3.65 -10.08 -6.82
N ILE A 771 -3.09 -9.77 -7.97
CA ILE A 771 -2.88 -10.73 -9.04
C ILE A 771 -1.98 -11.86 -8.54
N ALA A 772 -2.33 -13.10 -8.84
CA ALA A 772 -1.57 -14.25 -8.33
C ALA A 772 -0.20 -14.41 -9.00
N GLY A 773 0.00 -13.77 -10.15
CA GLY A 773 1.31 -13.54 -10.77
C GLY A 773 1.21 -12.47 -11.84
N SER A 774 1.57 -11.23 -11.57
CA SER A 774 1.49 -10.19 -12.62
C SER A 774 2.69 -10.14 -13.53
N ASP A 775 3.87 -10.37 -12.98
CA ASP A 775 5.06 -9.76 -13.56
C ASP A 775 6.05 -10.76 -14.13
N VAL A 776 5.64 -12.02 -14.22
CA VAL A 776 6.48 -13.06 -14.77
C VAL A 776 5.67 -14.03 -15.60
N SER A 777 5.64 -13.67 -16.87
CA SER A 777 5.64 -14.65 -17.92
C SER A 777 6.83 -15.61 -17.68
N PRO A 778 6.66 -16.95 -17.78
CA PRO A 778 7.79 -17.89 -17.82
C PRO A 778 8.77 -17.59 -18.96
N TRP A 779 8.38 -16.72 -19.89
CA TRP A 779 9.18 -16.27 -21.02
C TRP A 779 10.13 -15.11 -20.67
N ALA A 780 9.91 -14.39 -19.57
CA ALA A 780 10.76 -13.26 -19.21
C ALA A 780 12.08 -13.72 -18.59
N ILE A 781 13.21 -13.21 -19.09
CA ILE A 781 14.52 -13.31 -18.43
C ILE A 781 14.47 -12.39 -17.21
N ARG A 782 14.72 -12.92 -16.01
CA ARG A 782 14.51 -12.19 -14.75
C ARG A 782 15.83 -11.78 -14.13
N ASP A 783 16.00 -10.49 -13.91
CA ASP A 783 17.19 -9.96 -13.23
C ASP A 783 16.97 -9.74 -11.72
N ASP A 784 15.73 -9.78 -11.22
CA ASP A 784 15.45 -9.66 -9.77
C ASP A 784 15.58 -10.99 -9.00
N LEU A 785 15.67 -12.11 -9.72
CA LEU A 785 15.71 -13.48 -9.17
C LEU A 785 17.08 -14.16 -9.29
N MET A 786 18.14 -13.36 -9.49
CA MET A 786 19.41 -13.86 -10.02
C MET A 786 19.97 -15.06 -9.26
N VAL A 787 20.18 -16.13 -10.01
CA VAL A 787 21.10 -17.20 -9.63
C VAL A 787 22.48 -16.74 -10.05
N LEU A 788 23.40 -16.58 -9.11
CA LEU A 788 24.78 -16.23 -9.41
C LEU A 788 25.52 -17.48 -9.87
N VAL A 789 26.50 -17.30 -10.77
CA VAL A 789 27.38 -18.39 -11.21
C VAL A 789 28.07 -19.06 -10.01
N ASP A 790 28.51 -18.25 -9.04
CA ASP A 790 29.24 -18.73 -7.86
C ASP A 790 28.36 -19.50 -6.85
N THR A 791 27.03 -19.33 -6.90
CA THR A 791 26.08 -19.91 -5.94
C THR A 791 25.11 -20.89 -6.60
N ARG A 792 25.31 -21.23 -7.88
CA ARG A 792 24.40 -22.10 -8.64
C ARG A 792 24.32 -23.50 -8.03
N ASP A 793 25.46 -24.06 -7.67
CA ASP A 793 25.54 -25.43 -7.14
C ASP A 793 24.81 -25.55 -5.78
N ASP A 794 24.72 -24.47 -5.01
CA ASP A 794 23.96 -24.43 -3.76
C ASP A 794 22.45 -24.48 -3.98
N TRP A 795 21.96 -23.92 -5.09
CA TRP A 795 20.56 -24.07 -5.48
C TRP A 795 20.25 -25.53 -5.87
N GLU A 796 21.18 -26.22 -6.53
CA GLU A 796 21.04 -27.65 -6.85
C GLU A 796 21.09 -28.53 -5.59
N TRP A 797 21.95 -28.17 -4.64
CA TRP A 797 21.97 -28.77 -3.30
C TRP A 797 20.62 -28.57 -2.62
N PHE A 798 20.05 -27.36 -2.62
CA PHE A 798 18.78 -27.06 -1.98
C PHE A 798 17.62 -27.91 -2.53
N ILE A 799 17.55 -28.11 -3.85
CA ILE A 799 16.57 -29.01 -4.49
C ILE A 799 16.74 -30.44 -3.95
N SER A 800 17.97 -30.94 -3.96
CA SER A 800 18.29 -32.31 -3.52
C SER A 800 17.99 -32.50 -2.02
N GLU A 801 18.25 -31.46 -1.24
CA GLU A 801 18.02 -31.41 0.20
C GLU A 801 16.52 -31.40 0.54
N ALA A 802 15.70 -30.70 -0.25
CA ALA A 802 14.24 -30.71 -0.09
C ALA A 802 13.67 -32.14 -0.26
N VAL A 803 14.15 -32.89 -1.28
CA VAL A 803 13.79 -34.31 -1.45
C VAL A 803 14.22 -35.13 -0.24
N ARG A 804 15.44 -34.94 0.27
CA ARG A 804 15.97 -35.66 1.44
C ARG A 804 15.14 -35.41 2.70
N ARG A 805 14.60 -34.19 2.87
CA ARG A 805 13.71 -33.80 3.96
C ARG A 805 12.25 -34.25 3.76
N GLY A 806 11.94 -34.85 2.60
CA GLY A 806 10.60 -35.34 2.25
C GLY A 806 9.68 -34.29 1.62
N ASP A 807 10.20 -33.12 1.25
CA ASP A 807 9.46 -32.04 0.62
C ASP A 807 9.63 -32.07 -0.91
N VAL A 808 9.09 -33.13 -1.53
CA VAL A 808 9.18 -33.36 -2.98
C VAL A 808 8.45 -32.27 -3.77
N ALA A 809 7.39 -31.70 -3.21
CA ALA A 809 6.64 -30.61 -3.84
C ALA A 809 7.51 -29.35 -3.94
N LEU A 810 8.13 -28.91 -2.85
CA LEU A 810 9.06 -27.78 -2.87
C LEU A 810 10.23 -28.02 -3.82
N SER A 811 10.81 -29.22 -3.81
CA SER A 811 11.88 -29.59 -4.75
C SER A 811 11.48 -29.35 -6.21
N ASN A 812 10.29 -29.85 -6.60
CA ASN A 812 9.79 -29.70 -7.97
C ASN A 812 9.50 -28.23 -8.30
N ASP A 813 8.87 -27.50 -7.37
CA ASP A 813 8.55 -26.08 -7.55
C ASP A 813 9.81 -25.22 -7.73
N VAL A 814 10.85 -25.47 -6.92
CA VAL A 814 12.14 -24.76 -7.00
C VAL A 814 12.88 -25.11 -8.28
N ALA A 815 12.95 -26.39 -8.65
CA ALA A 815 13.59 -26.82 -9.89
C ALA A 815 12.92 -26.20 -11.12
N PHE A 816 11.59 -26.17 -11.12
CA PHE A 816 10.81 -25.52 -12.16
C PHE A 816 11.08 -24.00 -12.20
N TRP A 817 11.02 -23.33 -11.05
CA TRP A 817 11.29 -21.90 -10.93
C TRP A 817 12.69 -21.51 -11.40
N LEU A 818 13.72 -22.27 -11.03
CA LEU A 818 15.11 -22.06 -11.49
C LEU A 818 15.21 -22.19 -13.01
N THR A 819 14.57 -23.21 -13.59
CA THR A 819 14.58 -23.42 -15.05
C THR A 819 13.95 -22.23 -15.80
N GLN A 820 12.96 -21.59 -15.20
CA GLN A 820 12.18 -20.49 -15.77
C GLN A 820 12.77 -19.12 -15.47
N SER A 821 13.76 -19.03 -14.58
CA SER A 821 14.41 -17.76 -14.22
C SER A 821 15.14 -17.10 -15.41
N LEU A 822 15.64 -17.92 -16.33
CA LEU A 822 16.29 -17.51 -17.59
C LEU A 822 15.31 -17.30 -18.75
N GLY A 823 14.02 -17.55 -18.55
CA GLY A 823 12.95 -17.33 -19.53
C GLY A 823 13.26 -17.81 -20.95
N ILE A 824 13.03 -16.95 -21.95
CA ILE A 824 13.30 -17.19 -23.38
C ILE A 824 14.73 -17.69 -23.66
N ALA A 825 15.73 -17.31 -22.85
CA ALA A 825 17.11 -17.76 -23.07
C ALA A 825 17.32 -19.26 -22.79
N ASN A 826 16.41 -19.89 -22.04
CA ASN A 826 16.44 -21.33 -21.77
C ASN A 826 15.38 -22.10 -22.59
N LEU A 827 14.29 -21.44 -22.96
CA LEU A 827 13.20 -22.04 -23.76
C LEU A 827 13.49 -22.06 -25.27
N ALA A 828 14.42 -21.24 -25.77
CA ALA A 828 14.75 -21.15 -27.20
C ALA A 828 15.84 -22.14 -27.68
N THR A 829 16.45 -22.92 -26.77
CA THR A 829 17.57 -23.84 -27.13
C THR A 829 17.14 -25.24 -27.56
N THR A 830 15.88 -25.43 -27.98
CA THR A 830 15.31 -26.72 -28.41
C THR A 830 14.99 -26.80 -29.91
N GLU A 831 15.71 -26.07 -30.75
CA GLU A 831 15.78 -26.33 -32.20
C GLU A 831 17.00 -27.19 -32.58
#